data_AF-A0A7Y2J9F6-F1
#
_entry.id   AF-A0A7Y2J9F6-F1
#
_cell.length_a   1.000
_cell.length_b   1.000
_cell.length_c   1.000
_cell.angle_alpha   90.00
_cell.angle_beta   90.00
_cell.angle_gamma   90.00
#
_symmetry.space_group_name_H-M   'P 1'
#
loop_
_entity.id
_entity.type
_entity.pdbx_description
1 polymer ?
#
loop_
_entity_poly.entity_id
_entity_poly.type
_entity_poly.pdbx_seq_one_letter_code
_entity_poly.pdbx_strand_id
1 'polypeptide(L)'
;MKIVSINAMRGPNYWSIRRHKLIVMVLDLEEMEELPSNKVDGFYERLAKMFPGMYEHRCSVGEPGGFFQRVEEGTWMGHIIEHIALEIQTLAGMDVGFGRTRTYGEKGVYSVVFAYMEEKVGRYAARASVRICEALISGEDYDMSEDIQEMRELRESERLGPSTGSIVNEAESRGIPWIRLNKYSLCQLGYGANQKRIQATVTSETSSIGVELACDKEDTKYLLEQAEVEVPKGDIIRRERSLEEACNYVGYPLVVKPIDGNHGRGITVDIQNYDDALEAFRKAKESSRSGAIIIEKYITGEDYRLLVINNVMVAAAKRTPAHVIGDGKSTIQELIDKVNEDPRRGYGHEEVLTQITVNDLTKTIIAAKGYTTDSVIDEGEMLVLKDTANLSTGGTAEDVTDIVHPANVAMVERISKIIDLDICGVDIMTTDISKPLSETGGAVLEVNAGPGFRMHLAPTTGLPRNVAAPVIDKLFPIKGDTGRIPIVAVTGTNGKTTTTRLIAHIAKLKGHRVGYTTSDGVYIQNRLLMTGDCTGPASAEFVLKDPTVNFSVLECARGGLLRAGLGFKKCDVGIVTNVAADHLGLKGIHSIEQLAKVKGVIPETVLPDGYAILNADDDLVYNMRRTVDCNVALFSMDENNPRIKALQRLNGITAIYESGYVTICKGEWKMRVMRADDIPLTYGGRAKFMIQNILPAVIAAHVQGISIEDTKAALESFIPSPSQTPGRLNLFKFNNFSVLLDYAHNPAGMRALQKFTDNLDATVKVGIIAGIGDRRIEDNNEMGSIAAEMFDEVIIRQDKHLRGKSEDELIKMLDDGIKMKDPNKKTIIIPSEREAINYAVKNARQGSLIILCSDVVPDALELVTELKEKEARGELAFS
;
A
#
# COMPACT_ATOMS: atom_id res chain seq x y z
N MET A 1 -26.42 16.86 10.66
CA MET A 1 -25.08 16.42 11.10
C MET A 1 -24.11 16.72 9.97
N LYS A 2 -22.82 16.96 10.26
CA LYS A 2 -21.86 17.38 9.23
C LYS A 2 -20.59 16.54 9.22
N ILE A 3 -20.29 15.96 8.06
CA ILE A 3 -19.00 15.28 7.83
C ILE A 3 -17.92 16.34 7.63
N VAL A 4 -16.96 16.40 8.56
CA VAL A 4 -15.81 17.33 8.50
C VAL A 4 -14.71 16.78 7.60
N SER A 5 -14.41 15.48 7.69
CA SER A 5 -13.43 14.83 6.82
C SER A 5 -13.60 13.31 6.78
N ILE A 6 -13.13 12.68 5.69
CA ILE A 6 -13.06 11.22 5.55
C ILE A 6 -11.65 10.84 5.09
N ASN A 7 -10.91 10.16 5.96
CA ASN A 7 -9.58 9.64 5.67
C ASN A 7 -9.59 8.11 5.59
N ALA A 8 -8.73 7.54 4.76
CA ALA A 8 -8.56 6.09 4.67
C ALA A 8 -7.12 5.72 5.08
N MET A 9 -7.02 4.88 6.11
CA MET A 9 -5.77 4.26 6.55
C MET A 9 -5.45 3.08 5.63
N ARG A 10 -4.17 2.88 5.30
CA ARG A 10 -3.71 1.80 4.39
C ARG A 10 -2.66 0.88 5.02
N GLY A 11 -2.15 1.24 6.18
CA GLY A 11 -1.13 0.51 6.92
C GLY A 11 -1.35 0.64 8.43
N PRO A 12 -0.38 0.17 9.25
CA PRO A 12 -0.38 0.41 10.68
C PRO A 12 -0.61 1.89 10.98
N ASN A 13 -1.49 2.18 11.94
CA ASN A 13 -2.00 3.52 12.17
C ASN A 13 -2.35 3.73 13.65
N TYR A 14 -2.68 4.97 14.01
CA TYR A 14 -3.00 5.39 15.38
C TYR A 14 -4.17 4.63 16.02
N TRP A 15 -5.12 4.16 15.21
CA TRP A 15 -6.34 3.49 15.70
C TRP A 15 -6.11 1.99 15.90
N SER A 16 -5.28 1.38 15.05
CA SER A 16 -4.88 -0.02 15.14
C SER A 16 -3.55 -0.28 14.44
N ILE A 17 -2.66 -1.02 15.12
CA ILE A 17 -1.45 -1.57 14.52
C ILE A 17 -1.76 -2.78 13.65
N ARG A 18 -2.79 -3.58 13.99
CA ARG A 18 -3.13 -4.83 13.31
C ARG A 18 -4.13 -4.64 12.17
N ARG A 19 -5.03 -3.66 12.28
CA ARG A 19 -6.05 -3.37 11.27
C ARG A 19 -5.61 -2.18 10.43
N HIS A 20 -5.17 -2.48 9.22
CA HIS A 20 -4.56 -1.49 8.32
C HIS A 20 -5.58 -0.72 7.49
N LYS A 21 -6.69 -1.36 7.11
CA LYS A 21 -7.74 -0.80 6.27
C LYS A 21 -8.88 -0.24 7.13
N LEU A 22 -8.75 1.03 7.52
CA LEU A 22 -9.75 1.74 8.34
C LEU A 22 -10.17 3.05 7.68
N ILE A 23 -11.46 3.33 7.66
CA ILE A 23 -11.99 4.67 7.42
C ILE A 23 -11.99 5.42 8.75
N VAL A 24 -11.55 6.67 8.72
CA VAL A 24 -11.58 7.61 9.84
C VAL A 24 -12.39 8.81 9.38
N MET A 25 -13.65 8.85 9.79
CA MET A 25 -14.57 9.95 9.54
C MET A 25 -14.60 10.88 10.76
N VAL A 26 -14.35 12.16 10.55
CA VAL A 26 -14.59 13.19 11.56
C VAL A 26 -15.99 13.74 11.34
N LEU A 27 -16.85 13.57 12.32
CA LEU A 27 -18.27 13.90 12.26
C LEU A 27 -18.61 14.92 13.36
N ASP A 28 -19.20 16.04 12.95
CA ASP A 28 -19.82 17.01 13.84
C ASP A 28 -21.31 16.68 13.97
N LEU A 29 -21.75 16.39 15.20
CA LEU A 29 -23.14 16.03 15.47
C LEU A 29 -24.08 17.24 15.46
N GLU A 30 -23.55 18.47 15.53
CA GLU A 30 -24.35 19.70 15.61
C GLU A 30 -25.40 19.60 16.73
N GLU A 31 -26.68 19.82 16.44
CA GLU A 31 -27.76 19.74 17.42
C GLU A 31 -27.95 18.33 18.01
N MET A 32 -27.51 17.28 17.30
CA MET A 32 -27.66 15.89 17.76
C MET A 32 -26.75 15.54 18.94
N GLU A 33 -25.79 16.40 19.30
CA GLU A 33 -25.01 16.22 20.53
C GLU A 33 -25.88 16.25 21.79
N GLU A 34 -26.99 17.00 21.77
CA GLU A 34 -27.91 17.13 22.90
C GLU A 34 -29.07 16.09 22.87
N LEU A 35 -29.18 15.35 21.76
CA LEU A 35 -30.23 14.38 21.43
C LEU A 35 -29.63 12.98 21.19
N PRO A 36 -29.17 12.27 22.25
CA PRO A 36 -28.80 10.86 22.14
C PRO A 36 -30.00 10.02 21.70
N SER A 37 -29.73 8.79 21.22
CA SER A 37 -30.73 7.93 20.57
C SER A 37 -32.04 7.73 21.34
N ASN A 38 -32.00 7.67 22.66
CA ASN A 38 -33.16 7.47 23.52
C ASN A 38 -34.05 8.72 23.66
N LYS A 39 -33.59 9.89 23.19
CA LYS A 39 -34.41 11.12 23.11
C LYS A 39 -35.01 11.34 21.72
N VAL A 40 -34.74 10.46 20.76
CA VAL A 40 -35.29 10.53 19.41
C VAL A 40 -36.47 9.57 19.32
N ASP A 41 -37.68 10.13 19.22
CA ASP A 41 -38.91 9.35 19.29
C ASP A 41 -38.98 8.28 18.17
N GLY A 42 -39.20 7.02 18.59
CA GLY A 42 -39.33 5.86 17.70
C GLY A 42 -38.05 5.45 16.97
N PHE A 43 -36.88 5.99 17.34
CA PHE A 43 -35.63 5.72 16.63
C PHE A 43 -35.20 4.25 16.75
N TYR A 44 -35.34 3.67 17.94
CA TYR A 44 -34.99 2.28 18.20
C TYR A 44 -35.76 1.32 17.28
N GLU A 45 -37.08 1.47 17.20
CA GLU A 45 -37.95 0.59 16.41
C GLU A 45 -37.64 0.74 14.92
N ARG A 46 -37.38 1.96 14.44
CA ARG A 46 -36.99 2.20 13.05
C ARG A 46 -35.64 1.55 12.72
N LEU A 47 -34.64 1.71 13.59
CA LEU A 47 -33.32 1.11 13.41
C LEU A 47 -33.38 -0.42 13.42
N ALA A 48 -34.06 -1.02 14.40
CA ALA A 48 -34.20 -2.47 14.53
C ALA A 48 -34.98 -3.09 13.36
N LYS A 49 -36.00 -2.40 12.86
CA LYS A 49 -36.75 -2.82 11.66
C LYS A 49 -35.89 -2.76 10.41
N MET A 50 -35.08 -1.72 10.25
CA MET A 50 -34.23 -1.53 9.06
C MET A 50 -33.03 -2.48 9.06
N PHE A 51 -32.41 -2.72 10.20
CA PHE A 51 -31.19 -3.53 10.33
C PHE A 51 -31.33 -4.65 11.37
N PRO A 52 -32.13 -5.70 11.08
CA PRO A 52 -32.26 -6.83 12.00
C PRO A 52 -30.93 -7.56 12.24
N GLY A 53 -30.02 -7.56 11.26
CA GLY A 53 -28.70 -8.20 11.35
C GLY A 53 -27.76 -7.58 12.39
N MET A 54 -27.96 -6.30 12.74
CA MET A 54 -27.19 -5.63 13.80
C MET A 54 -27.37 -6.25 15.18
N TYR A 55 -28.33 -7.15 15.37
CA TYR A 55 -28.46 -7.89 16.63
C TYR A 55 -27.19 -8.69 16.96
N GLU A 56 -26.49 -9.19 15.94
CA GLU A 56 -25.22 -9.91 16.12
C GLU A 56 -24.03 -8.99 16.39
N HIS A 57 -24.20 -7.66 16.28
CA HIS A 57 -23.13 -6.70 16.55
C HIS A 57 -22.80 -6.65 18.04
N ARG A 58 -21.69 -7.32 18.40
CA ARG A 58 -21.15 -7.32 19.75
C ARG A 58 -20.44 -5.98 20.02
N CYS A 59 -21.09 -5.11 20.80
CA CYS A 59 -20.52 -3.85 21.28
C CYS A 59 -19.69 -4.10 22.57
N SER A 60 -19.48 -3.06 23.40
CA SER A 60 -18.75 -3.16 24.68
C SER A 60 -19.35 -4.15 25.67
N VAL A 61 -20.64 -4.49 25.53
CA VAL A 61 -21.34 -5.49 26.34
C VAL A 61 -20.86 -6.92 26.02
N GLY A 62 -20.32 -7.16 24.82
CA GLY A 62 -19.71 -8.44 24.43
C GLY A 62 -20.69 -9.55 24.06
N GLU A 63 -22.00 -9.30 24.15
CA GLU A 63 -23.08 -10.27 23.90
C GLU A 63 -23.96 -9.83 22.71
N PRO A 64 -24.61 -10.78 22.00
CA PRO A 64 -25.65 -10.45 21.00
C PRO A 64 -26.75 -9.57 21.60
N GLY A 65 -27.24 -8.60 20.82
CA GLY A 65 -28.19 -7.59 21.27
C GLY A 65 -27.57 -6.44 22.07
N GLY A 66 -26.28 -6.52 22.44
CA GLY A 66 -25.61 -5.51 23.26
C GLY A 66 -25.50 -4.13 22.59
N PHE A 67 -25.49 -4.04 21.26
CA PHE A 67 -25.59 -2.76 20.56
C PHE A 67 -26.98 -2.12 20.74
N PHE A 68 -28.06 -2.88 20.52
CA PHE A 68 -29.43 -2.40 20.69
C PHE A 68 -29.73 -1.97 22.12
N GLN A 69 -29.18 -2.66 23.13
CA GLN A 69 -29.25 -2.21 24.52
C GLN A 69 -28.66 -0.80 24.70
N ARG A 70 -27.53 -0.49 24.06
CA ARG A 70 -26.92 0.86 24.13
C ARG A 70 -27.74 1.92 23.39
N VAL A 71 -28.44 1.54 22.33
CA VAL A 71 -29.36 2.44 21.62
C VAL A 71 -30.54 2.80 22.50
N GLU A 72 -31.10 1.85 23.25
CA GLU A 72 -32.19 2.06 24.19
C GLU A 72 -31.75 2.87 25.44
N GLU A 73 -30.56 2.57 25.99
CA GLU A 73 -29.97 3.34 27.09
C GLU A 73 -29.66 4.80 26.71
N GLY A 74 -29.41 5.05 25.42
CA GLY A 74 -28.97 6.34 24.89
C GLY A 74 -27.49 6.34 24.53
N THR A 75 -27.21 6.38 23.23
CA THR A 75 -25.87 6.56 22.67
C THR A 75 -25.86 7.68 21.63
N TRP A 76 -24.68 8.25 21.38
CA TRP A 76 -24.51 9.30 20.38
C TRP A 76 -24.53 8.74 18.96
N MET A 77 -25.02 9.56 18.02
CA MET A 77 -25.21 9.19 16.62
C MET A 77 -23.90 8.76 15.93
N GLY A 78 -22.75 9.30 16.32
CA GLY A 78 -21.46 8.85 15.80
C GLY A 78 -21.21 7.35 15.99
N HIS A 79 -21.62 6.79 17.14
CA HIS A 79 -21.51 5.36 17.42
C HIS A 79 -22.52 4.53 16.63
N ILE A 80 -23.73 5.05 16.37
CA ILE A 80 -24.73 4.36 15.54
C ILE A 80 -24.29 4.35 14.07
N ILE A 81 -23.79 5.48 13.58
CA ILE A 81 -23.28 5.62 12.20
C ILE A 81 -22.13 4.66 11.93
N GLU A 82 -21.26 4.40 12.92
CA GLU A 82 -20.25 3.35 12.84
C GLU A 82 -20.85 1.97 12.52
N HIS A 83 -21.87 1.56 13.28
CA HIS A 83 -22.52 0.27 13.09
C HIS A 83 -23.33 0.21 11.79
N ILE A 84 -23.99 1.29 11.38
CA ILE A 84 -24.63 1.40 10.06
C ILE A 84 -23.60 1.20 8.95
N ALA A 85 -22.44 1.87 9.03
CA ALA A 85 -21.39 1.74 8.02
C ALA A 85 -20.82 0.32 7.91
N LEU A 86 -20.75 -0.41 9.03
CA LEU A 86 -20.35 -1.83 9.02
C LEU A 86 -21.45 -2.71 8.41
N GLU A 87 -22.71 -2.54 8.85
CA GLU A 87 -23.82 -3.39 8.41
C GLU A 87 -24.11 -3.26 6.92
N ILE A 88 -24.15 -2.05 6.38
CA ILE A 88 -24.43 -1.85 4.94
C ILE A 88 -23.32 -2.45 4.07
N GLN A 89 -22.06 -2.49 4.54
CA GLN A 89 -20.98 -3.18 3.86
C GLN A 89 -21.18 -4.70 3.92
N THR A 90 -21.59 -5.25 5.08
CA THR A 90 -21.94 -6.67 5.23
C THR A 90 -23.09 -7.08 4.31
N LEU A 91 -24.15 -6.27 4.20
CA LEU A 91 -25.27 -6.49 3.28
C LEU A 91 -24.85 -6.41 1.79
N ALA A 92 -23.82 -5.61 1.49
CA ALA A 92 -23.16 -5.58 0.18
C ALA A 92 -22.15 -6.73 -0.03
N GLY A 93 -22.08 -7.71 0.87
CA GLY A 93 -21.23 -8.89 0.77
C GLY A 93 -19.75 -8.62 1.08
N MET A 94 -19.46 -7.67 1.96
CA MET A 94 -18.11 -7.40 2.46
C MET A 94 -18.05 -7.64 3.97
N ASP A 95 -17.28 -8.65 4.38
CA ASP A 95 -17.12 -8.99 5.79
C ASP A 95 -16.21 -7.98 6.50
N VAL A 96 -16.83 -7.05 7.23
CA VAL A 96 -16.17 -6.03 8.05
C VAL A 96 -16.80 -5.98 9.44
N GLY A 97 -15.98 -6.08 10.48
CA GLY A 97 -16.49 -6.20 11.86
C GLY A 97 -15.79 -5.32 12.90
N PHE A 98 -14.89 -4.42 12.50
CA PHE A 98 -14.20 -3.54 13.46
C PHE A 98 -14.66 -2.10 13.33
N GLY A 99 -15.14 -1.56 14.44
CA GLY A 99 -15.46 -0.16 14.61
C GLY A 99 -14.92 0.41 15.92
N ARG A 100 -14.75 1.74 15.96
CA ARG A 100 -14.44 2.51 17.16
C ARG A 100 -14.79 3.98 17.00
N THR A 101 -15.63 4.48 17.89
CA THR A 101 -15.96 5.90 17.98
C THR A 101 -15.30 6.54 19.21
N ARG A 102 -14.65 7.68 19.01
CA ARG A 102 -13.98 8.46 20.07
C ARG A 102 -14.25 9.94 19.90
N THR A 103 -14.23 10.69 20.99
CA THR A 103 -14.29 12.15 20.95
C THR A 103 -13.08 12.72 20.19
N TYR A 104 -13.31 13.78 19.41
CA TYR A 104 -12.26 14.47 18.65
C TYR A 104 -11.59 15.60 19.45
N GLY A 105 -12.22 16.03 20.55
CA GLY A 105 -11.74 17.03 21.50
C GLY A 105 -12.64 18.26 21.57
N GLU A 106 -13.19 18.70 20.45
CA GLU A 106 -14.29 19.67 20.40
C GLU A 106 -15.59 18.99 20.83
N LYS A 107 -16.43 19.69 21.60
CA LYS A 107 -17.74 19.18 22.03
C LYS A 107 -18.61 18.93 20.79
N GLY A 108 -19.31 17.79 20.72
CA GLY A 108 -20.13 17.42 19.55
C GLY A 108 -19.36 16.82 18.39
N VAL A 109 -18.02 16.81 18.41
CA VAL A 109 -17.21 16.29 17.30
C VAL A 109 -16.55 14.95 17.64
N TYR A 110 -16.72 13.96 16.77
CA TYR A 110 -16.30 12.59 16.98
C TYR A 110 -15.44 12.07 15.82
N SER A 111 -14.47 11.21 16.13
CA SER A 111 -13.82 10.33 15.18
C SER A 111 -14.56 9.00 15.15
N VAL A 112 -15.26 8.76 14.04
CA VAL A 112 -15.96 7.51 13.73
C VAL A 112 -15.03 6.66 12.87
N VAL A 113 -14.57 5.53 13.40
CA VAL A 113 -13.58 4.67 12.74
C VAL A 113 -14.19 3.31 12.46
N PHE A 114 -14.08 2.81 11.24
CA PHE A 114 -14.58 1.48 10.89
C PHE A 114 -13.74 0.82 9.79
N ALA A 115 -13.74 -0.50 9.74
CA ALA A 115 -12.99 -1.28 8.76
C ALA A 115 -13.62 -1.23 7.35
N TYR A 116 -12.78 -1.37 6.34
CA TYR A 116 -13.19 -1.51 4.95
C TYR A 116 -12.41 -2.62 4.25
N MET A 117 -13.01 -3.26 3.25
CA MET A 117 -12.31 -4.17 2.33
C MET A 117 -11.70 -3.40 1.16
N GLU A 118 -12.53 -2.59 0.48
CA GLU A 118 -12.14 -1.72 -0.63
C GLU A 118 -12.33 -0.23 -0.28
N GLU A 119 -11.32 0.60 -0.55
CA GLU A 119 -11.30 1.98 -0.04
C GLU A 119 -12.46 2.82 -0.57
N LYS A 120 -12.80 2.66 -1.87
CA LYS A 120 -13.92 3.41 -2.48
C LYS A 120 -15.24 3.06 -1.82
N VAL A 121 -15.47 1.78 -1.52
CA VAL A 121 -16.65 1.32 -0.78
C VAL A 121 -16.66 1.91 0.62
N GLY A 122 -15.57 1.81 1.38
CA GLY A 122 -15.54 2.36 2.74
C GLY A 122 -15.83 3.87 2.79
N ARG A 123 -15.32 4.64 1.81
CA ARG A 123 -15.63 6.07 1.67
C ARG A 123 -17.10 6.33 1.31
N TYR A 124 -17.68 5.47 0.49
CA TYR A 124 -19.10 5.53 0.14
C TYR A 124 -19.96 5.21 1.37
N ALA A 125 -19.67 4.11 2.04
CA ALA A 125 -20.32 3.65 3.27
C ALA A 125 -20.32 4.74 4.35
N ALA A 126 -19.22 5.48 4.53
CA ALA A 126 -19.16 6.62 5.46
C ALA A 126 -20.21 7.70 5.16
N ARG A 127 -20.46 8.01 3.88
CA ARG A 127 -21.45 9.02 3.48
C ARG A 127 -22.87 8.45 3.56
N ALA A 128 -23.07 7.24 3.07
CA ALA A 128 -24.36 6.55 3.11
C ALA A 128 -24.85 6.35 4.55
N SER A 129 -23.97 5.96 5.47
CA SER A 129 -24.32 5.75 6.88
C SER A 129 -24.83 7.02 7.56
N VAL A 130 -24.33 8.20 7.18
CA VAL A 130 -24.83 9.48 7.71
C VAL A 130 -26.22 9.78 7.14
N ARG A 131 -26.42 9.63 5.82
CA ARG A 131 -27.75 9.84 5.19
C ARG A 131 -28.81 8.93 5.78
N ILE A 132 -28.50 7.63 5.93
CA ILE A 132 -29.39 6.64 6.54
C ILE A 132 -29.73 7.04 7.97
N CYS A 133 -28.73 7.44 8.76
CA CYS A 133 -28.96 7.87 10.14
C CYS A 133 -29.83 9.13 10.22
N GLU A 134 -29.65 10.10 9.31
CA GLU A 134 -30.48 11.31 9.23
C GLU A 134 -31.93 10.99 8.87
N ALA A 135 -32.17 10.09 7.90
CA ALA A 135 -33.52 9.62 7.58
C ALA A 135 -34.19 8.90 8.78
N LEU A 136 -33.43 8.04 9.48
CA LEU A 136 -33.90 7.38 10.70
C LEU A 136 -34.23 8.38 11.82
N ILE A 137 -33.49 9.49 11.95
CA ILE A 137 -33.79 10.56 12.92
C ILE A 137 -35.08 11.27 12.53
N SER A 138 -35.22 11.67 11.27
CA SER A 138 -36.39 12.39 10.76
C SER A 138 -37.66 11.53 10.64
N GLY A 139 -37.53 10.20 10.69
CA GLY A 139 -38.64 9.27 10.47
C GLY A 139 -39.07 9.18 9.01
N GLU A 140 -38.17 9.51 8.08
CA GLU A 140 -38.39 9.42 6.64
C GLU A 140 -38.12 7.99 6.15
N ASP A 141 -38.85 7.57 5.12
CA ASP A 141 -38.58 6.30 4.44
C ASP A 141 -37.26 6.39 3.66
N TYR A 142 -36.41 5.37 3.76
CA TYR A 142 -35.13 5.30 3.07
C TYR A 142 -34.94 3.93 2.41
N ASP A 143 -34.73 3.91 1.09
CA ASP A 143 -34.40 2.69 0.36
C ASP A 143 -32.88 2.55 0.20
N MET A 144 -32.30 1.60 0.92
CA MET A 144 -30.86 1.30 0.86
C MET A 144 -30.48 0.34 -0.27
N SER A 145 -31.45 -0.14 -1.06
CA SER A 145 -31.18 -1.10 -2.15
C SER A 145 -30.22 -0.50 -3.20
N GLU A 146 -30.39 0.79 -3.52
CA GLU A 146 -29.48 1.51 -4.41
C GLU A 146 -28.07 1.66 -3.83
N ASP A 147 -27.94 2.00 -2.54
CA ASP A 147 -26.65 2.11 -1.87
C ASP A 147 -25.91 0.75 -1.86
N ILE A 148 -26.63 -0.34 -1.58
CA ILE A 148 -26.09 -1.70 -1.57
C ILE A 148 -25.61 -2.10 -2.97
N GLN A 149 -26.40 -1.81 -4.00
CA GLN A 149 -26.05 -2.12 -5.39
C GLN A 149 -24.81 -1.33 -5.85
N GLU A 150 -24.76 -0.03 -5.58
CA GLU A 150 -23.58 0.81 -5.88
C GLU A 150 -22.33 0.29 -5.15
N MET A 151 -22.44 -0.13 -3.88
CA MET A 151 -21.33 -0.72 -3.15
C MET A 151 -20.85 -2.04 -3.76
N ARG A 152 -21.76 -2.89 -4.26
CA ARG A 152 -21.41 -4.12 -4.99
C ARG A 152 -20.66 -3.79 -6.27
N GLU A 153 -21.14 -2.84 -7.07
CA GLU A 153 -20.48 -2.40 -8.31
C GLU A 153 -19.09 -1.81 -8.05
N LEU A 154 -18.96 -0.97 -7.03
CA LEU A 154 -17.67 -0.42 -6.59
C LEU A 154 -16.71 -1.54 -6.15
N ARG A 155 -17.19 -2.50 -5.35
CA ARG A 155 -16.40 -3.66 -4.92
C ARG A 155 -15.90 -4.47 -6.12
N GLU A 156 -16.76 -4.76 -7.08
CA GLU A 156 -16.40 -5.53 -8.28
C GLU A 156 -15.38 -4.80 -9.16
N SER A 157 -15.51 -3.48 -9.31
CA SER A 157 -14.57 -2.68 -10.08
C SER A 157 -13.18 -2.56 -9.44
N GLU A 158 -13.12 -2.65 -8.10
CA GLU A 158 -11.89 -2.45 -7.33
C GLU A 158 -11.23 -3.75 -6.92
N ARG A 159 -11.94 -4.85 -6.67
CA ARG A 159 -11.31 -6.08 -6.15
C ARG A 159 -10.32 -6.69 -7.16
N LEU A 160 -9.37 -7.45 -6.65
CA LEU A 160 -8.50 -8.25 -7.50
C LEU A 160 -9.30 -9.42 -8.09
N GLY A 161 -9.07 -9.72 -9.37
CA GLY A 161 -9.63 -10.93 -9.99
C GLY A 161 -9.17 -12.19 -9.26
N PRO A 162 -9.94 -13.30 -9.34
CA PRO A 162 -9.73 -14.49 -8.49
C PRO A 162 -8.32 -15.07 -8.58
N SER A 163 -7.73 -15.12 -9.79
CA SER A 163 -6.36 -15.62 -9.96
C SER A 163 -5.33 -14.70 -9.28
N THR A 164 -5.35 -13.40 -9.58
CA THR A 164 -4.42 -12.44 -8.94
C THR A 164 -4.60 -12.41 -7.42
N GLY A 165 -5.86 -12.40 -6.96
CA GLY A 165 -6.21 -12.41 -5.55
C GLY A 165 -5.65 -13.63 -4.83
N SER A 166 -5.71 -14.82 -5.43
CA SER A 166 -5.14 -16.03 -4.84
C SER A 166 -3.62 -15.96 -4.65
N ILE A 167 -2.88 -15.43 -5.63
CA ILE A 167 -1.42 -15.26 -5.54
C ILE A 167 -1.08 -14.21 -4.48
N VAL A 168 -1.83 -13.11 -4.43
CA VAL A 168 -1.64 -12.07 -3.40
C VAL A 168 -1.94 -12.58 -1.99
N ASN A 169 -3.00 -13.37 -1.81
CA ASN A 169 -3.35 -13.95 -0.52
C ASN A 169 -2.28 -14.96 -0.05
N GLU A 170 -1.75 -15.77 -0.97
CA GLU A 170 -0.64 -16.68 -0.68
C GLU A 170 0.66 -15.93 -0.36
N ALA A 171 0.95 -14.81 -1.04
CA ALA A 171 2.07 -13.95 -0.69
C ALA A 171 1.91 -13.36 0.72
N GLU A 172 0.71 -12.86 1.04
CA GLU A 172 0.40 -12.27 2.34
C GLU A 172 0.48 -13.28 3.48
N SER A 173 0.03 -14.53 3.27
CA SER A 173 0.12 -15.61 4.27
C SER A 173 1.57 -15.97 4.64
N ARG A 174 2.50 -15.75 3.71
CA ARG A 174 3.96 -15.93 3.90
C ARG A 174 4.68 -14.67 4.37
N GLY A 175 3.94 -13.58 4.62
CA GLY A 175 4.50 -12.30 5.08
C GLY A 175 5.17 -11.48 3.97
N ILE A 176 4.98 -11.82 2.70
CA ILE A 176 5.47 -11.04 1.55
C ILE A 176 4.55 -9.83 1.39
N PRO A 177 5.06 -8.59 1.46
CA PRO A 177 4.25 -7.41 1.26
C PRO A 177 3.89 -7.26 -0.21
N TRP A 178 2.82 -6.52 -0.50
CA TRP A 178 2.40 -6.28 -1.87
C TRP A 178 1.85 -4.87 -2.05
N ILE A 179 1.91 -4.36 -3.29
CA ILE A 179 1.35 -3.07 -3.68
C ILE A 179 0.67 -3.19 -5.04
N ARG A 180 -0.55 -2.67 -5.17
CA ARG A 180 -1.20 -2.54 -6.49
C ARG A 180 -0.61 -1.36 -7.26
N LEU A 181 -0.19 -1.59 -8.51
CA LEU A 181 0.48 -0.60 -9.35
C LEU A 181 -0.46 0.10 -10.34
N ASN A 182 -1.55 -0.55 -10.75
CA ASN A 182 -2.52 0.02 -11.69
C ASN A 182 -3.95 -0.51 -11.49
N LYS A 183 -4.89 -0.02 -12.31
CA LYS A 183 -6.28 -0.49 -12.32
C LYS A 183 -6.45 -1.92 -12.89
N TYR A 184 -5.55 -2.36 -13.76
CA TYR A 184 -5.60 -3.65 -14.48
C TYR A 184 -5.03 -4.84 -13.68
N SER A 185 -5.06 -4.77 -12.35
CA SER A 185 -4.56 -5.82 -11.44
C SER A 185 -3.08 -6.18 -11.61
N LEU A 186 -2.24 -5.21 -12.03
CA LEU A 186 -0.78 -5.33 -11.91
C LEU A 186 -0.40 -5.12 -10.44
N CYS A 187 0.22 -6.13 -9.85
CA CYS A 187 0.65 -6.13 -8.47
C CYS A 187 2.17 -6.31 -8.38
N GLN A 188 2.77 -5.57 -7.46
CA GLN A 188 4.13 -5.77 -6.99
C GLN A 188 4.08 -6.67 -5.75
N LEU A 189 4.92 -7.71 -5.70
CA LEU A 189 5.18 -8.52 -4.52
C LEU A 189 6.60 -8.20 -4.03
N GLY A 190 6.81 -8.01 -2.73
CA GLY A 190 8.07 -7.53 -2.17
C GLY A 190 8.30 -6.03 -2.36
N TYR A 191 9.46 -5.55 -1.92
CA TYR A 191 9.87 -4.14 -1.93
C TYR A 191 11.22 -3.96 -2.61
N GLY A 192 11.42 -2.76 -3.17
CA GLY A 192 12.72 -2.31 -3.68
C GLY A 192 13.30 -3.25 -4.73
N ALA A 193 14.58 -3.56 -4.60
CA ALA A 193 15.33 -4.46 -5.47
C ALA A 193 14.90 -5.93 -5.39
N ASN A 194 14.14 -6.32 -4.36
CA ASN A 194 13.66 -7.69 -4.17
C ASN A 194 12.25 -7.89 -4.75
N GLN A 195 11.68 -6.86 -5.38
CA GLN A 195 10.32 -6.91 -5.87
C GLN A 195 10.17 -7.85 -7.08
N LYS A 196 9.03 -8.51 -7.16
CA LYS A 196 8.52 -9.26 -8.31
C LYS A 196 7.20 -8.65 -8.76
N ARG A 197 6.79 -8.89 -10.01
CA ARG A 197 5.50 -8.39 -10.52
C ARG A 197 4.65 -9.51 -11.04
N ILE A 198 3.34 -9.37 -10.85
CA ILE A 198 2.34 -10.26 -11.42
C ILE A 198 1.21 -9.45 -12.03
N GLN A 199 0.64 -9.94 -13.12
CA GLN A 199 -0.61 -9.45 -13.67
C GLN A 199 -1.44 -10.65 -14.14
N ALA A 200 -2.63 -10.82 -13.55
CA ALA A 200 -3.33 -12.10 -13.58
C ALA A 200 -2.40 -13.21 -13.04
N THR A 201 -1.99 -14.14 -13.89
CA THR A 201 -1.04 -15.22 -13.57
C THR A 201 0.27 -15.13 -14.35
N VAL A 202 0.45 -14.06 -15.14
CA VAL A 202 1.73 -13.76 -15.80
C VAL A 202 2.66 -13.09 -14.80
N THR A 203 3.92 -13.52 -14.75
CA THR A 203 4.92 -13.01 -13.81
C THR A 203 5.96 -12.13 -14.51
N SER A 204 6.77 -11.43 -13.72
CA SER A 204 7.95 -10.70 -14.22
C SER A 204 9.03 -11.60 -14.83
N GLU A 205 8.90 -12.92 -14.72
CA GLU A 205 9.83 -13.91 -15.25
C GLU A 205 9.24 -14.71 -16.43
N THR A 206 7.98 -14.45 -16.81
CA THR A 206 7.36 -15.04 -17.99
C THR A 206 8.03 -14.49 -19.26
N SER A 207 8.41 -15.38 -20.18
CA SER A 207 9.03 -15.01 -21.45
C SER A 207 8.06 -14.24 -22.34
N SER A 208 8.45 -13.05 -22.81
CA SER A 208 7.67 -12.30 -23.79
C SER A 208 7.53 -13.07 -25.10
N ILE A 209 8.61 -13.76 -25.52
CA ILE A 209 8.62 -14.59 -26.73
C ILE A 209 7.66 -15.77 -26.53
N GLY A 210 7.68 -16.42 -25.37
CA GLY A 210 6.76 -17.52 -25.08
C GLY A 210 5.29 -17.13 -25.06
N VAL A 211 4.97 -15.92 -24.58
CA VAL A 211 3.60 -15.36 -24.64
C VAL A 211 3.18 -15.12 -26.08
N GLU A 212 4.06 -14.56 -26.91
CA GLU A 212 3.79 -14.33 -28.34
C GLU A 212 3.56 -15.65 -29.08
N LEU A 213 4.43 -16.64 -28.85
CA LEU A 213 4.28 -17.99 -29.40
C LEU A 213 2.93 -18.60 -29.01
N ALA A 214 2.57 -18.58 -27.73
CA ALA A 214 1.30 -19.13 -27.25
C ALA A 214 0.06 -18.40 -27.80
N CYS A 215 0.18 -17.11 -28.14
CA CYS A 215 -0.90 -16.38 -28.81
C CYS A 215 -1.04 -16.77 -30.29
N ASP A 216 0.02 -17.27 -30.92
CA ASP A 216 0.03 -17.73 -32.29
C ASP A 216 -0.23 -19.25 -32.37
N LYS A 217 -1.44 -19.60 -32.81
CA LYS A 217 -1.87 -21.00 -32.94
C LYS A 217 -1.07 -21.76 -33.99
N GLU A 218 -0.59 -21.11 -35.04
CA GLU A 218 0.18 -21.75 -36.11
C GLU A 218 1.59 -22.07 -35.60
N ASP A 219 2.29 -21.09 -35.04
CA ASP A 219 3.66 -21.28 -34.54
C ASP A 219 3.69 -22.23 -33.34
N THR A 220 2.74 -22.09 -32.39
CA THR A 220 2.62 -23.04 -31.27
C THR A 220 2.48 -24.47 -31.80
N LYS A 221 1.55 -24.69 -32.72
CA LYS A 221 1.29 -26.02 -33.26
C LYS A 221 2.50 -26.57 -34.01
N TYR A 222 3.13 -25.76 -34.85
CA TYR A 222 4.34 -26.15 -35.59
C TYR A 222 5.46 -26.59 -34.64
N LEU A 223 5.72 -25.83 -33.57
CA LEU A 223 6.73 -26.19 -32.56
C LEU A 223 6.39 -27.49 -31.83
N LEU A 224 5.11 -27.70 -31.51
CA LEU A 224 4.65 -28.93 -30.87
C LEU A 224 4.77 -30.15 -31.80
N GLU A 225 4.42 -30.02 -33.09
CA GLU A 225 4.61 -31.08 -34.09
C GLU A 225 6.09 -31.44 -34.26
N GLN A 226 6.97 -30.44 -34.42
CA GLN A 226 8.42 -30.67 -34.53
C GLN A 226 9.01 -31.33 -33.29
N ALA A 227 8.37 -31.12 -32.14
CA ALA A 227 8.79 -31.72 -30.89
C ALA A 227 8.23 -33.13 -30.68
N GLU A 228 7.43 -33.70 -31.60
CA GLU A 228 6.71 -34.97 -31.41
C GLU A 228 5.74 -34.89 -30.21
N VAL A 229 4.87 -33.88 -30.21
CA VAL A 229 3.70 -33.77 -29.33
C VAL A 229 2.44 -34.03 -30.15
N GLU A 230 1.50 -34.81 -29.61
CA GLU A 230 0.23 -35.10 -30.26
C GLU A 230 -0.61 -33.82 -30.38
N VAL A 231 -0.72 -33.27 -31.58
CA VAL A 231 -1.63 -32.16 -31.92
C VAL A 231 -2.57 -32.57 -33.06
N PRO A 232 -3.74 -31.92 -33.21
CA PRO A 232 -4.66 -32.25 -34.29
C PRO A 232 -4.00 -31.99 -35.64
N LYS A 233 -3.85 -33.02 -36.48
CA LYS A 233 -3.38 -32.83 -37.86
C LYS A 233 -4.25 -31.79 -38.57
N GLY A 234 -3.64 -30.81 -39.24
CA GLY A 234 -4.39 -29.76 -39.91
C GLY A 234 -3.61 -29.04 -41.00
N ASP A 235 -4.32 -28.20 -41.75
CA ASP A 235 -3.78 -27.34 -42.80
C ASP A 235 -4.44 -25.95 -42.74
N ILE A 236 -3.73 -24.92 -43.19
CA ILE A 236 -4.18 -23.52 -43.16
C ILE A 236 -4.38 -23.04 -44.59
N ILE A 237 -5.64 -22.74 -44.92
CA ILE A 237 -6.02 -22.31 -46.26
C ILE A 237 -6.69 -20.93 -46.24
N ARG A 238 -6.42 -20.13 -47.28
CA ARG A 238 -7.05 -18.81 -47.48
C ARG A 238 -8.09 -18.80 -48.60
N ARG A 239 -8.04 -19.79 -49.48
CA ARG A 239 -8.82 -19.86 -50.72
C ARG A 239 -9.62 -21.14 -50.75
N GLU A 240 -10.88 -21.02 -51.16
CA GLU A 240 -11.82 -22.16 -51.30
C GLU A 240 -11.26 -23.25 -52.22
N ARG A 241 -10.52 -22.89 -53.27
CA ARG A 241 -9.88 -23.86 -54.19
C ARG A 241 -8.92 -24.85 -53.51
N SER A 242 -8.43 -24.52 -52.31
CA SER A 242 -7.51 -25.36 -51.53
C SER A 242 -8.25 -26.23 -50.50
N LEU A 243 -9.57 -26.06 -50.36
CA LEU A 243 -10.40 -26.78 -49.40
C LEU A 243 -10.40 -28.29 -49.64
N GLU A 244 -10.59 -28.71 -50.90
CA GLU A 244 -10.67 -30.14 -51.23
C GLU A 244 -9.36 -30.87 -50.93
N GLU A 245 -8.23 -30.24 -51.28
CA GLU A 245 -6.90 -30.78 -50.98
C GLU A 245 -6.64 -30.86 -49.47
N ALA A 246 -7.00 -29.82 -48.72
CA ALA A 246 -6.88 -29.80 -47.27
C ALA A 246 -7.79 -30.85 -46.59
N CYS A 247 -9.05 -30.99 -47.02
CA CYS A 247 -9.96 -32.01 -46.50
C CYS A 247 -9.42 -33.43 -46.73
N ASN A 248 -8.83 -33.68 -47.90
CA ASN A 248 -8.22 -34.97 -48.24
C ASN A 248 -6.94 -35.23 -47.44
N TYR A 249 -6.12 -34.20 -47.19
CA TYR A 249 -4.90 -34.29 -46.40
C TYR A 249 -5.17 -34.59 -44.92
N VAL A 250 -6.19 -33.95 -44.34
CA VAL A 250 -6.55 -34.06 -42.92
C VAL A 250 -7.43 -35.30 -42.65
N GLY A 251 -8.45 -35.51 -43.49
CA GLY A 251 -9.40 -36.63 -43.41
C GLY A 251 -10.51 -36.45 -42.36
N TYR A 252 -11.75 -36.81 -42.72
CA TYR A 252 -12.94 -36.67 -41.87
C TYR A 252 -12.95 -37.56 -40.61
N PRO A 253 -13.61 -37.15 -39.51
CA PRO A 253 -14.32 -35.87 -39.32
C PRO A 253 -13.38 -34.67 -39.14
N LEU A 254 -13.85 -33.48 -39.54
CA LEU A 254 -13.08 -32.23 -39.58
C LEU A 254 -13.66 -31.15 -38.66
N VAL A 255 -12.79 -30.21 -38.27
CA VAL A 255 -13.10 -28.93 -37.65
C VAL A 255 -12.62 -27.83 -38.59
N VAL A 256 -13.48 -26.84 -38.85
CA VAL A 256 -13.13 -25.65 -39.62
C VAL A 256 -13.28 -24.44 -38.72
N LYS A 257 -12.21 -23.66 -38.54
CA LYS A 257 -12.19 -22.47 -37.68
C LYS A 257 -11.32 -21.35 -38.27
N PRO A 258 -11.66 -20.07 -38.06
CA PRO A 258 -10.78 -18.97 -38.42
C PRO A 258 -9.55 -18.93 -37.50
N ILE A 259 -8.38 -18.60 -38.06
CA ILE A 259 -7.12 -18.50 -37.28
C ILE A 259 -7.22 -17.46 -36.17
N ASP A 260 -7.91 -16.36 -36.45
CA ASP A 260 -8.11 -15.17 -35.62
C ASP A 260 -9.48 -15.18 -34.90
N GLY A 261 -10.11 -16.35 -34.81
CA GLY A 261 -11.38 -16.55 -34.12
C GLY A 261 -11.26 -16.55 -32.60
N ASN A 262 -12.11 -15.74 -31.94
CA ASN A 262 -12.32 -15.75 -30.50
C ASN A 262 -13.76 -16.17 -30.16
N HIS A 263 -13.95 -16.78 -28.99
CA HIS A 263 -15.26 -17.15 -28.42
C HIS A 263 -16.16 -18.03 -29.31
N GLY A 264 -15.59 -18.96 -30.06
CA GLY A 264 -16.37 -19.92 -30.87
C GLY A 264 -16.96 -19.35 -32.18
N ARG A 265 -16.73 -18.07 -32.48
CA ARG A 265 -17.33 -17.42 -33.66
C ARG A 265 -16.72 -17.96 -34.95
N GLY A 266 -17.57 -18.47 -35.83
CA GLY A 266 -17.15 -19.05 -37.11
C GLY A 266 -16.50 -20.44 -37.00
N ILE A 267 -16.61 -21.11 -35.85
CA ILE A 267 -16.14 -22.50 -35.68
C ILE A 267 -17.28 -23.45 -36.07
N THR A 268 -16.98 -24.45 -36.90
CA THR A 268 -17.88 -25.56 -37.19
C THR A 268 -17.13 -26.87 -36.92
N VAL A 269 -17.75 -27.74 -36.14
CA VAL A 269 -17.18 -29.01 -35.66
C VAL A 269 -17.94 -30.19 -36.24
N ASP A 270 -17.35 -31.39 -36.14
CA ASP A 270 -17.94 -32.66 -36.58
C ASP A 270 -18.41 -32.67 -38.04
N ILE A 271 -17.62 -32.07 -38.93
CA ILE A 271 -17.89 -32.03 -40.36
C ILE A 271 -17.57 -33.41 -40.94
N GLN A 272 -18.52 -34.03 -41.65
CA GLN A 272 -18.42 -35.42 -42.14
C GLN A 272 -18.22 -35.53 -43.66
N ASN A 273 -18.50 -34.46 -44.41
CA ASN A 273 -18.45 -34.46 -45.86
C ASN A 273 -18.00 -33.08 -46.41
N TYR A 274 -17.78 -33.03 -47.72
CA TYR A 274 -17.23 -31.84 -48.39
C TYR A 274 -18.21 -30.67 -48.47
N ASP A 275 -19.50 -30.95 -48.66
CA ASP A 275 -20.52 -29.88 -48.78
C ASP A 275 -20.64 -29.12 -47.45
N ASP A 276 -20.65 -29.84 -46.33
CA ASP A 276 -20.61 -29.26 -44.98
C ASP A 276 -19.30 -28.49 -44.74
N ALA A 277 -18.16 -29.04 -45.20
CA ALA A 277 -16.85 -28.38 -45.10
C ALA A 277 -16.83 -27.05 -45.88
N LEU A 278 -17.50 -27.00 -47.03
CA LEU A 278 -17.60 -25.81 -47.88
C LEU A 278 -18.45 -24.72 -47.23
N GLU A 279 -19.59 -25.09 -46.66
CA GLU A 279 -20.43 -24.16 -45.91
C GLU A 279 -19.70 -23.62 -44.66
N ALA A 280 -19.05 -24.52 -43.92
CA ALA A 280 -18.24 -24.18 -42.76
C ALA A 280 -17.10 -23.22 -43.12
N PHE A 281 -16.38 -23.48 -44.21
CA PHE A 281 -15.29 -22.61 -44.68
C PHE A 281 -15.78 -21.21 -45.00
N ARG A 282 -16.94 -21.07 -45.65
CA ARG A 282 -17.53 -19.75 -45.97
C ARG A 282 -17.91 -19.00 -44.69
N LYS A 283 -18.59 -19.66 -43.74
CA LYS A 283 -18.93 -19.08 -42.42
C LYS A 283 -17.70 -18.66 -41.62
N ALA A 284 -16.67 -19.50 -41.59
CA ALA A 284 -15.41 -19.21 -40.93
C ALA A 284 -14.71 -18.00 -41.57
N LYS A 285 -14.74 -17.90 -42.91
CA LYS A 285 -14.16 -16.82 -43.69
C LYS A 285 -14.84 -15.49 -43.49
N GLU A 286 -16.16 -15.45 -43.37
CA GLU A 286 -16.91 -14.25 -43.01
C GLU A 286 -16.55 -13.74 -41.60
N SER A 287 -16.16 -14.66 -40.71
CA SER A 287 -15.78 -14.36 -39.34
C SER A 287 -14.29 -14.03 -39.16
N SER A 288 -13.45 -14.27 -40.18
CA SER A 288 -12.00 -14.04 -40.15
C SER A 288 -11.65 -12.66 -40.71
N ARG A 289 -10.77 -11.92 -40.04
CA ARG A 289 -10.19 -10.66 -40.54
C ARG A 289 -8.99 -10.92 -41.44
N SER A 290 -8.20 -11.94 -41.13
CA SER A 290 -7.02 -12.33 -41.92
C SER A 290 -7.38 -13.11 -43.19
N GLY A 291 -8.59 -13.71 -43.22
CA GLY A 291 -9.04 -14.62 -44.28
C GLY A 291 -8.36 -15.99 -44.26
N ALA A 292 -7.56 -16.30 -43.23
CA ALA A 292 -6.92 -17.59 -43.05
C ALA A 292 -7.75 -18.51 -42.16
N ILE A 293 -8.03 -19.70 -42.67
CA ILE A 293 -8.93 -20.69 -42.08
C ILE A 293 -8.16 -21.97 -41.84
N ILE A 294 -8.27 -22.46 -40.62
CA ILE A 294 -7.69 -23.71 -40.17
C ILE A 294 -8.69 -24.83 -40.45
N ILE A 295 -8.20 -25.90 -41.08
CA ILE A 295 -8.90 -27.18 -41.23
C ILE A 295 -8.13 -28.21 -40.44
N GLU A 296 -8.78 -28.79 -39.44
CA GLU A 296 -8.15 -29.69 -38.48
C GLU A 296 -8.94 -30.96 -38.29
N LYS A 297 -8.25 -32.01 -37.86
CA LYS A 297 -8.88 -33.26 -37.47
C LYS A 297 -9.79 -33.01 -36.27
N TYR A 298 -11.03 -33.48 -36.35
CA TYR A 298 -11.90 -33.51 -35.17
C TYR A 298 -11.41 -34.58 -34.20
N ILE A 299 -11.07 -34.15 -32.98
CA ILE A 299 -10.65 -35.02 -31.89
C ILE A 299 -11.87 -35.32 -31.04
N THR A 300 -12.13 -36.61 -30.80
CA THR A 300 -13.24 -37.06 -29.95
C THR A 300 -12.73 -37.24 -28.52
N GLY A 301 -13.46 -36.70 -27.55
CA GLY A 301 -13.11 -36.86 -26.14
C GLY A 301 -13.71 -35.78 -25.26
N GLU A 302 -13.23 -35.77 -24.02
CA GLU A 302 -13.56 -34.77 -23.01
C GLU A 302 -12.48 -33.68 -22.99
N ASP A 303 -12.85 -32.49 -22.53
CA ASP A 303 -11.98 -31.32 -22.46
C ASP A 303 -11.25 -31.26 -21.11
N TYR A 304 -9.93 -31.30 -21.14
CA TYR A 304 -9.06 -31.23 -19.97
C TYR A 304 -8.16 -30.00 -20.04
N ARG A 305 -8.10 -29.24 -18.94
CA ARG A 305 -7.13 -28.16 -18.70
C ARG A 305 -6.07 -28.66 -17.73
N LEU A 306 -4.83 -28.81 -18.19
CA LEU A 306 -3.67 -29.11 -17.33
C LEU A 306 -2.93 -27.81 -17.05
N LEU A 307 -2.59 -27.57 -15.79
CA LEU A 307 -1.86 -26.40 -15.34
C LEU A 307 -0.42 -26.78 -15.00
N VAL A 308 0.52 -26.12 -15.66
CA VAL A 308 1.96 -26.26 -15.42
C VAL A 308 2.47 -24.96 -14.81
N ILE A 309 3.16 -25.07 -13.67
CA ILE A 309 3.80 -23.95 -12.98
C ILE A 309 5.23 -24.34 -12.68
N ASN A 310 6.17 -23.45 -13.01
CA ASN A 310 7.60 -23.68 -12.86
C ASN A 310 8.05 -25.00 -13.54
N ASN A 311 7.50 -25.27 -14.73
CA ASN A 311 7.74 -26.48 -15.53
C ASN A 311 7.31 -27.81 -14.88
N VAL A 312 6.42 -27.76 -13.88
CA VAL A 312 5.86 -28.95 -13.21
C VAL A 312 4.33 -28.91 -13.33
N MET A 313 3.71 -30.04 -13.67
CA MET A 313 2.24 -30.12 -13.66
C MET A 313 1.74 -30.07 -12.22
N VAL A 314 0.94 -29.06 -11.88
CA VAL A 314 0.45 -28.83 -10.52
C VAL A 314 -1.02 -29.19 -10.32
N ALA A 315 -1.82 -29.14 -11.39
CA ALA A 315 -3.24 -29.44 -11.34
C ALA A 315 -3.78 -29.81 -12.72
N ALA A 316 -4.84 -30.60 -12.77
CA ALA A 316 -5.61 -30.88 -13.97
C ALA A 316 -7.11 -30.81 -13.67
N ALA A 317 -7.88 -30.21 -14.56
CA ALA A 317 -9.32 -30.10 -14.44
C ALA A 317 -10.01 -30.57 -15.72
N LYS A 318 -11.02 -31.43 -15.59
CA LYS A 318 -11.97 -31.73 -16.66
C LYS A 318 -13.01 -30.62 -16.70
N ARG A 319 -13.21 -30.01 -17.86
CA ARG A 319 -14.17 -28.91 -18.05
C ARG A 319 -15.40 -29.43 -18.77
N THR A 320 -16.57 -29.08 -18.24
CA THR A 320 -17.84 -29.41 -18.88
C THR A 320 -18.55 -28.11 -19.26
N PRO A 321 -19.02 -27.97 -20.51
CA PRO A 321 -19.83 -26.82 -20.92
C PRO A 321 -21.06 -26.62 -20.04
N ALA A 322 -21.60 -25.41 -20.04
CA ALA A 322 -22.85 -25.11 -19.35
C ALA A 322 -23.94 -26.03 -19.91
N HIS A 323 -24.65 -26.73 -19.03
CA HIS A 323 -25.67 -27.70 -19.41
C HIS A 323 -26.78 -27.77 -18.37
N VAL A 324 -27.90 -28.34 -18.77
CA VAL A 324 -29.00 -28.77 -17.90
C VAL A 324 -29.28 -30.25 -18.14
N ILE A 325 -29.81 -30.93 -17.14
CA ILE A 325 -30.25 -32.32 -17.24
C ILE A 325 -31.77 -32.32 -17.16
N GLY A 326 -32.43 -32.96 -18.13
CA GLY A 326 -33.88 -33.09 -18.17
C GLY A 326 -34.40 -33.88 -16.98
N ASP A 327 -35.51 -33.42 -16.40
CA ASP A 327 -36.27 -34.14 -15.38
C ASP A 327 -37.63 -34.64 -15.90
N GLY A 328 -37.84 -34.54 -17.23
CA GLY A 328 -39.07 -34.93 -17.92
C GLY A 328 -40.28 -34.06 -17.61
N LYS A 329 -40.13 -32.96 -16.85
CA LYS A 329 -41.26 -32.13 -16.38
C LYS A 329 -41.05 -30.64 -16.56
N SER A 330 -39.87 -30.13 -16.21
CA SER A 330 -39.55 -28.70 -16.26
C SER A 330 -39.08 -28.27 -17.64
N THR A 331 -39.40 -27.03 -18.00
CA THR A 331 -38.88 -26.40 -19.22
C THR A 331 -37.37 -26.15 -19.09
N ILE A 332 -36.68 -25.99 -20.22
CA ILE A 332 -35.25 -25.63 -20.24
C ILE A 332 -34.98 -24.35 -19.44
N GLN A 333 -35.86 -23.34 -19.53
CA GLN A 333 -35.72 -22.11 -18.75
C GLN A 333 -35.82 -22.37 -17.24
N GLU A 334 -36.82 -23.14 -16.80
CA GLU A 334 -36.97 -23.50 -15.38
C GLU A 334 -35.79 -24.34 -14.87
N LEU A 335 -35.24 -25.23 -15.69
CA LEU A 335 -34.04 -26.00 -15.35
C LEU A 335 -32.81 -25.09 -15.21
N ILE A 336 -32.66 -24.09 -16.09
CA ILE A 336 -31.59 -23.09 -15.98
C ILE A 336 -31.74 -22.29 -14.69
N ASP A 337 -32.95 -21.83 -14.38
CA ASP A 337 -33.24 -21.05 -13.19
C ASP A 337 -32.93 -21.87 -11.93
N LYS A 338 -33.35 -23.14 -11.88
CA LYS A 338 -33.04 -24.09 -10.80
C LYS A 338 -31.55 -24.37 -10.66
N VAL A 339 -30.80 -24.49 -11.76
CA VAL A 339 -29.33 -24.63 -11.70
C VAL A 339 -28.69 -23.34 -11.15
N ASN A 340 -29.25 -22.18 -11.46
CA ASN A 340 -28.79 -20.87 -10.97
C ASN A 340 -29.16 -20.58 -9.51
N GLU A 341 -30.07 -21.36 -8.90
CA GLU A 341 -30.36 -21.30 -7.44
C GLU A 341 -29.19 -21.80 -6.57
N ASP A 342 -28.19 -22.48 -7.16
CA ASP A 342 -26.97 -22.86 -6.45
C ASP A 342 -26.32 -21.60 -5.84
N PRO A 343 -26.15 -21.50 -4.51
CA PRO A 343 -25.58 -20.31 -3.86
C PRO A 343 -24.14 -20.02 -4.30
N ARG A 344 -23.46 -20.99 -4.92
CA ARG A 344 -22.13 -20.81 -5.50
C ARG A 344 -22.18 -20.10 -6.85
N ARG A 345 -23.34 -19.88 -7.47
CA ARG A 345 -23.49 -19.17 -8.75
C ARG A 345 -23.88 -17.71 -8.54
N GLY A 346 -23.03 -16.80 -9.01
CA GLY A 346 -23.25 -15.35 -8.91
C GLY A 346 -23.21 -14.66 -10.27
N TYR A 347 -23.50 -13.36 -10.28
CA TYR A 347 -23.39 -12.56 -11.49
C TYR A 347 -21.92 -12.32 -11.84
N GLY A 348 -21.54 -12.55 -13.10
CA GLY A 348 -20.16 -12.41 -13.55
C GLY A 348 -19.16 -13.29 -12.75
N HIS A 349 -18.28 -12.65 -11.98
CA HIS A 349 -17.28 -13.33 -11.15
C HIS A 349 -17.56 -13.25 -9.65
N GLU A 350 -18.74 -12.78 -9.23
CA GLU A 350 -19.09 -12.56 -7.82
C GLU A 350 -18.79 -13.78 -6.95
N GLU A 351 -19.28 -14.95 -7.36
CA GLU A 351 -19.17 -16.22 -6.65
C GLU A 351 -18.19 -17.22 -7.30
N VAL A 352 -18.10 -18.44 -6.78
CA VAL A 352 -17.21 -19.51 -7.29
C VAL A 352 -17.62 -20.02 -8.68
N LEU A 353 -18.90 -19.99 -9.00
CA LEU A 353 -19.48 -20.33 -10.30
C LEU A 353 -20.19 -19.11 -10.89
N THR A 354 -20.32 -19.08 -12.21
CA THR A 354 -21.04 -18.01 -12.91
C THR A 354 -22.45 -18.49 -13.28
N GLN A 355 -23.44 -17.63 -13.14
CA GLN A 355 -24.81 -17.95 -13.57
C GLN A 355 -24.87 -18.22 -15.08
N ILE A 356 -25.70 -19.19 -15.46
CA ILE A 356 -25.98 -19.52 -16.85
C ILE A 356 -26.97 -18.49 -17.39
N THR A 357 -26.56 -17.73 -18.41
CA THR A 357 -27.41 -16.74 -19.08
C THR A 357 -27.82 -17.20 -20.47
N VAL A 358 -29.09 -16.99 -20.80
CA VAL A 358 -29.66 -17.28 -22.12
C VAL A 358 -29.43 -16.07 -23.03
N ASN A 359 -28.58 -16.25 -24.04
CA ASN A 359 -28.33 -15.27 -25.11
C ASN A 359 -28.66 -15.88 -26.48
N ASP A 360 -28.56 -15.10 -27.56
CA ASP A 360 -28.93 -15.58 -28.91
C ASP A 360 -28.11 -16.80 -29.37
N LEU A 361 -26.85 -16.91 -28.94
CA LEU A 361 -26.03 -18.10 -29.17
C LEU A 361 -26.62 -19.33 -28.47
N THR A 362 -27.04 -19.19 -27.21
CA THR A 362 -27.69 -20.25 -26.43
C THR A 362 -28.96 -20.74 -27.14
N LYS A 363 -29.77 -19.79 -27.61
CA LYS A 363 -31.00 -20.10 -28.37
C LYS A 363 -30.69 -20.85 -29.66
N THR A 364 -29.60 -20.49 -30.34
CA THR A 364 -29.16 -21.17 -31.57
C THR A 364 -28.76 -22.62 -31.30
N ILE A 365 -28.03 -22.89 -30.21
CA ILE A 365 -27.62 -24.25 -29.81
C ILE A 365 -28.85 -25.11 -29.45
N ILE A 366 -29.77 -24.54 -28.67
CA ILE A 366 -31.02 -25.21 -28.28
C ILE A 366 -31.85 -25.55 -29.54
N ALA A 367 -31.98 -24.59 -30.47
CA ALA A 367 -32.72 -24.78 -31.72
C ALA A 367 -32.08 -25.82 -32.65
N ALA A 368 -30.74 -25.89 -32.70
CA ALA A 368 -30.02 -26.89 -33.49
C ALA A 368 -30.29 -28.32 -33.02
N LYS A 369 -30.66 -28.51 -31.74
CA LYS A 369 -31.09 -29.80 -31.18
C LYS A 369 -32.61 -30.04 -31.29
N GLY A 370 -33.35 -29.12 -31.94
CA GLY A 370 -34.79 -29.24 -32.14
C GLY A 370 -35.64 -28.77 -30.96
N TYR A 371 -35.04 -28.09 -29.97
CA TYR A 371 -35.74 -27.59 -28.78
C TYR A 371 -35.94 -26.06 -28.83
N THR A 372 -36.73 -25.55 -27.90
CA THR A 372 -36.86 -24.12 -27.54
C THR A 372 -36.66 -23.97 -26.03
N THR A 373 -36.50 -22.74 -25.52
CA THR A 373 -36.40 -22.51 -24.06
C THR A 373 -37.61 -23.02 -23.27
N ASP A 374 -38.76 -23.14 -23.92
CA ASP A 374 -40.02 -23.62 -23.33
C ASP A 374 -40.21 -25.14 -23.51
N SER A 375 -39.26 -25.83 -24.14
CA SER A 375 -39.34 -27.28 -24.34
C SER A 375 -38.95 -28.03 -23.06
N VAL A 376 -39.57 -29.19 -22.86
CA VAL A 376 -39.22 -30.14 -21.79
C VAL A 376 -38.31 -31.21 -22.37
N ILE A 377 -37.19 -31.46 -21.71
CA ILE A 377 -36.19 -32.47 -22.11
C ILE A 377 -36.48 -33.78 -21.37
N ASP A 378 -36.23 -34.91 -22.03
CA ASP A 378 -36.47 -36.23 -21.45
C ASP A 378 -35.62 -36.46 -20.18
N GLU A 379 -36.14 -37.27 -19.26
CA GLU A 379 -35.48 -37.53 -17.98
C GLU A 379 -34.08 -38.15 -18.20
N GLY A 380 -33.05 -37.48 -17.66
CA GLY A 380 -31.65 -37.90 -17.77
C GLY A 380 -30.93 -37.45 -19.05
N GLU A 381 -31.62 -36.80 -19.99
CA GLU A 381 -30.97 -36.22 -21.18
C GLU A 381 -30.21 -34.94 -20.82
N MET A 382 -28.93 -34.86 -21.20
CA MET A 382 -28.09 -33.68 -21.00
C MET A 382 -28.14 -32.76 -22.22
N LEU A 383 -28.62 -31.53 -22.03
CA LEU A 383 -28.60 -30.49 -23.07
C LEU A 383 -27.50 -29.47 -22.78
N VAL A 384 -26.55 -29.38 -23.71
CA VAL A 384 -25.48 -28.38 -23.69
C VAL A 384 -26.05 -27.02 -24.13
N LEU A 385 -25.71 -25.98 -23.39
CA LEU A 385 -26.20 -24.61 -23.57
C LEU A 385 -25.13 -23.66 -24.15
N LYS A 386 -23.86 -24.08 -24.19
CA LYS A 386 -22.73 -23.30 -24.71
C LYS A 386 -21.74 -24.22 -25.42
N ASP A 387 -21.14 -23.76 -26.51
CA ASP A 387 -20.17 -24.56 -27.28
C ASP A 387 -18.78 -24.69 -26.62
N THR A 388 -18.48 -23.84 -25.64
CA THR A 388 -17.16 -23.83 -24.97
C THR A 388 -17.31 -24.18 -23.49
N ALA A 389 -16.37 -24.97 -22.98
CA ALA A 389 -16.30 -25.37 -21.58
C ALA A 389 -15.70 -24.27 -20.68
N ASN A 390 -16.26 -23.06 -20.76
CA ASN A 390 -15.80 -21.91 -20.01
C ASN A 390 -16.62 -21.70 -18.74
N LEU A 391 -15.92 -21.58 -17.59
CA LEU A 391 -16.57 -21.27 -16.30
C LEU A 391 -17.29 -19.91 -16.33
N SER A 392 -16.77 -18.95 -17.11
CA SER A 392 -17.38 -17.61 -17.26
C SER A 392 -18.73 -17.62 -17.98
N THR A 393 -19.06 -18.70 -18.70
CA THR A 393 -20.35 -18.89 -19.35
C THR A 393 -21.25 -19.89 -18.62
N GLY A 394 -20.88 -20.24 -17.39
CA GLY A 394 -21.64 -21.12 -16.50
C GLY A 394 -21.27 -22.61 -16.58
N GLY A 395 -20.16 -22.95 -17.26
CA GLY A 395 -19.60 -24.30 -17.25
C GLY A 395 -19.09 -24.74 -15.88
N THR A 396 -18.83 -26.04 -15.73
CA THR A 396 -18.33 -26.66 -14.50
C THR A 396 -16.93 -27.22 -14.69
N ALA A 397 -16.25 -27.49 -13.57
CA ALA A 397 -14.92 -28.10 -13.57
C ALA A 397 -14.81 -29.19 -12.50
N GLU A 398 -14.17 -30.29 -12.85
CA GLU A 398 -13.87 -31.42 -11.98
C GLU A 398 -12.34 -31.57 -11.83
N ASP A 399 -11.83 -31.66 -10.60
CA ASP A 399 -10.40 -31.95 -10.37
C ASP A 399 -10.10 -33.41 -10.73
N VAL A 400 -9.14 -33.59 -11.63
CA VAL A 400 -8.69 -34.90 -12.14
C VAL A 400 -7.16 -35.06 -12.02
N THR A 401 -6.52 -34.22 -11.21
CA THR A 401 -5.06 -34.14 -11.10
C THR A 401 -4.40 -35.49 -10.84
N ASP A 402 -4.95 -36.28 -9.92
CA ASP A 402 -4.31 -37.52 -9.47
C ASP A 402 -4.51 -38.72 -10.43
N ILE A 403 -5.39 -38.58 -11.43
CA ILE A 403 -5.66 -39.64 -12.42
C ILE A 403 -4.91 -39.43 -13.75
N VAL A 404 -4.22 -38.30 -13.93
CA VAL A 404 -3.49 -38.00 -15.17
C VAL A 404 -2.35 -39.00 -15.35
N HIS A 405 -2.28 -39.63 -16.53
CA HIS A 405 -1.21 -40.57 -16.83
C HIS A 405 0.18 -39.91 -16.77
N PRO A 406 1.22 -40.57 -16.19
CA PRO A 406 2.57 -40.01 -16.11
C PRO A 406 3.17 -39.58 -17.46
N ALA A 407 2.82 -40.27 -18.56
CA ALA A 407 3.26 -39.88 -19.91
C ALA A 407 2.70 -38.50 -20.32
N ASN A 408 1.43 -38.23 -20.00
CA ASN A 408 0.78 -36.95 -20.29
C ASN A 408 1.37 -35.84 -19.41
N VAL A 409 1.71 -36.15 -18.15
CA VAL A 409 2.43 -35.23 -17.24
C VAL A 409 3.77 -34.82 -17.85
N ALA A 410 4.61 -35.79 -18.21
CA ALA A 410 5.92 -35.51 -18.80
C ALA A 410 5.82 -34.73 -20.12
N MET A 411 4.78 -35.00 -20.92
CA MET A 411 4.48 -34.26 -22.14
C MET A 411 4.17 -32.79 -21.84
N VAL A 412 3.23 -32.47 -20.95
CA VAL A 412 2.86 -31.07 -20.67
C VAL A 412 3.99 -30.28 -20.00
N GLU A 413 4.80 -30.93 -19.16
CA GLU A 413 6.00 -30.32 -18.60
C GLU A 413 7.03 -30.00 -19.69
N ARG A 414 7.17 -30.87 -20.70
CA ARG A 414 8.02 -30.61 -21.87
C ARG A 414 7.48 -29.45 -22.71
N ILE A 415 6.17 -29.39 -22.92
CA ILE A 415 5.49 -28.31 -23.66
C ILE A 415 5.82 -26.94 -23.05
N SER A 416 5.75 -26.81 -21.71
CA SER A 416 6.07 -25.54 -21.04
C SER A 416 7.47 -25.03 -21.35
N LYS A 417 8.45 -25.93 -21.51
CA LYS A 417 9.84 -25.60 -21.87
C LYS A 417 10.02 -25.31 -23.36
N ILE A 418 9.25 -25.97 -24.23
CA ILE A 418 9.30 -25.74 -25.70
C ILE A 418 8.76 -24.35 -26.03
N ILE A 419 7.64 -23.97 -25.41
CA ILE A 419 7.02 -22.66 -25.60
C ILE A 419 7.69 -21.58 -24.74
N ASP A 420 8.54 -21.95 -23.78
CA ASP A 420 9.24 -21.04 -22.85
C ASP A 420 8.27 -20.25 -21.94
N LEU A 421 7.28 -20.96 -21.37
CA LEU A 421 6.33 -20.40 -20.41
C LEU A 421 6.54 -20.98 -19.02
N ASP A 422 6.73 -20.09 -18.05
CA ASP A 422 6.86 -20.48 -16.64
C ASP A 422 5.53 -20.88 -15.99
N ILE A 423 4.43 -20.32 -16.48
CA ILE A 423 3.06 -20.65 -16.08
C ILE A 423 2.23 -20.77 -17.35
N CYS A 424 1.74 -21.97 -17.65
CA CYS A 424 0.90 -22.21 -18.82
C CYS A 424 -0.24 -23.18 -18.52
N GLY A 425 -1.38 -22.94 -19.17
CA GLY A 425 -2.48 -23.89 -19.25
C GLY A 425 -2.42 -24.64 -20.58
N VAL A 426 -2.41 -25.96 -20.53
CA VAL A 426 -2.41 -26.83 -21.72
C VAL A 426 -3.79 -27.49 -21.82
N ASP A 427 -4.47 -27.26 -22.94
CA ASP A 427 -5.79 -27.83 -23.19
C ASP A 427 -5.63 -29.10 -24.02
N ILE A 428 -6.21 -30.17 -23.52
CA ILE A 428 -6.10 -31.52 -24.07
C ILE A 428 -7.49 -32.06 -24.29
N MET A 429 -7.69 -32.71 -25.43
CA MET A 429 -8.90 -33.48 -25.70
C MET A 429 -8.56 -34.97 -25.80
N THR A 430 -9.22 -35.79 -24.99
CA THR A 430 -9.01 -37.24 -24.99
C THR A 430 -10.23 -37.96 -24.40
N THR A 431 -10.42 -39.21 -24.79
CA THR A 431 -11.46 -40.07 -24.22
C THR A 431 -11.13 -40.54 -22.79
N ASP A 432 -9.85 -40.54 -22.40
CA ASP A 432 -9.39 -41.04 -21.10
C ASP A 432 -8.02 -40.44 -20.72
N ILE A 433 -8.01 -39.45 -19.83
CA ILE A 433 -6.76 -38.77 -19.41
C ILE A 433 -5.81 -39.68 -18.59
N SER A 434 -6.31 -40.83 -18.12
CA SER A 434 -5.52 -41.81 -17.38
C SER A 434 -4.68 -42.72 -18.26
N LYS A 435 -4.74 -42.55 -19.59
CA LYS A 435 -3.90 -43.24 -20.58
C LYS A 435 -3.09 -42.25 -21.42
N PRO A 436 -1.97 -42.69 -22.04
CA PRO A 436 -1.24 -41.87 -23.00
C PRO A 436 -2.13 -41.34 -24.13
N LEU A 437 -1.89 -40.10 -24.59
CA LEU A 437 -2.63 -39.51 -25.71
C LEU A 437 -2.50 -40.34 -27.00
N SER A 438 -1.31 -40.89 -27.25
CA SER A 438 -1.03 -41.78 -28.38
C SER A 438 -1.93 -43.03 -28.44
N GLU A 439 -2.44 -43.50 -27.30
CA GLU A 439 -3.32 -44.68 -27.23
C GLU A 439 -4.80 -44.31 -27.35
N THR A 440 -5.17 -43.13 -26.89
CA THR A 440 -6.57 -42.65 -26.87
C THR A 440 -6.96 -41.91 -28.15
N GLY A 441 -5.99 -41.59 -29.01
CA GLY A 441 -6.18 -40.69 -30.15
C GLY A 441 -6.42 -39.24 -29.73
N GLY A 442 -6.04 -38.89 -28.50
CA GLY A 442 -6.18 -37.54 -27.96
C GLY A 442 -5.10 -36.60 -28.49
N ALA A 443 -5.29 -35.30 -28.29
CA ALA A 443 -4.37 -34.28 -28.76
C ALA A 443 -4.38 -33.01 -27.89
N VAL A 444 -3.27 -32.27 -27.90
CA VAL A 444 -3.13 -30.93 -27.35
C VAL A 444 -3.78 -29.93 -28.32
N LEU A 445 -4.81 -29.23 -27.84
CA LEU A 445 -5.58 -28.27 -28.62
C LEU A 445 -4.98 -26.87 -28.60
N GLU A 446 -4.52 -26.42 -27.43
CA GLU A 446 -3.94 -25.09 -27.24
C GLU A 446 -3.02 -25.02 -26.01
N VAL A 447 -2.08 -24.09 -26.05
CA VAL A 447 -1.23 -23.70 -24.92
C VAL A 447 -1.50 -22.23 -24.63
N ASN A 448 -1.83 -21.91 -23.38
CA ASN A 448 -2.23 -20.57 -22.98
C ASN A 448 -1.25 -19.98 -21.98
N ALA A 449 -0.77 -18.77 -22.26
CA ALA A 449 -0.14 -17.93 -21.27
C ALA A 449 -1.20 -17.30 -20.34
N GLY A 450 -0.84 -17.09 -19.07
CA GLY A 450 -1.74 -16.47 -18.09
C GLY A 450 -3.03 -17.27 -17.80
N PRO A 451 -2.96 -18.59 -17.55
CA PRO A 451 -4.14 -19.42 -17.30
C PRO A 451 -4.92 -18.97 -16.05
N GLY A 452 -6.24 -19.13 -16.08
CA GLY A 452 -7.11 -18.83 -14.94
C GLY A 452 -7.03 -19.91 -13.85
N PHE A 453 -6.86 -19.51 -12.58
CA PHE A 453 -6.71 -20.45 -11.46
C PHE A 453 -8.05 -20.91 -10.84
N ARG A 454 -9.14 -20.20 -11.11
CA ARG A 454 -10.45 -20.41 -10.47
C ARG A 454 -10.91 -21.88 -10.50
N MET A 455 -10.74 -22.56 -11.63
CA MET A 455 -11.18 -23.96 -11.80
C MET A 455 -10.38 -24.96 -10.95
N HIS A 456 -9.13 -24.64 -10.60
CA HIS A 456 -8.28 -25.50 -9.77
C HIS A 456 -8.40 -25.13 -8.28
N LEU A 457 -8.60 -23.85 -7.97
CA LEU A 457 -8.77 -23.37 -6.59
C LEU A 457 -10.11 -23.76 -5.99
N ALA A 458 -11.16 -23.83 -6.80
CA ALA A 458 -12.51 -24.14 -6.34
C ALA A 458 -13.29 -24.88 -7.45
N PRO A 459 -12.93 -26.17 -7.72
CA PRO A 459 -13.66 -26.98 -8.68
C PRO A 459 -15.09 -27.26 -8.21
N THR A 460 -16.00 -27.55 -9.14
CA THR A 460 -17.38 -27.96 -8.84
C THR A 460 -17.42 -29.31 -8.13
N THR A 461 -16.55 -30.22 -8.55
CA THR A 461 -16.37 -31.58 -8.01
C THR A 461 -14.87 -31.90 -7.89
N GLY A 462 -14.49 -32.74 -6.93
CA GLY A 462 -13.08 -33.10 -6.67
C GLY A 462 -12.38 -32.17 -5.65
N LEU A 463 -11.06 -32.28 -5.56
CA LEU A 463 -10.26 -31.61 -4.53
C LEU A 463 -9.75 -30.23 -4.98
N PRO A 464 -9.99 -29.16 -4.20
CA PRO A 464 -9.32 -27.87 -4.39
C PRO A 464 -7.78 -27.99 -4.33
N ARG A 465 -7.08 -27.37 -5.29
CA ARG A 465 -5.61 -27.34 -5.36
C ARG A 465 -5.10 -25.91 -5.13
N ASN A 466 -4.20 -25.71 -4.15
CA ASN A 466 -3.54 -24.41 -3.95
C ASN A 466 -2.46 -24.19 -5.01
N VAL A 467 -2.88 -23.77 -6.20
CA VAL A 467 -2.01 -23.49 -7.34
C VAL A 467 -1.27 -22.13 -7.22
N ALA A 468 -1.64 -21.29 -6.25
CA ALA A 468 -0.93 -20.05 -5.96
C ALA A 468 0.41 -20.30 -5.23
N ALA A 469 0.48 -21.32 -4.38
CA ALA A 469 1.69 -21.66 -3.63
C ALA A 469 2.92 -21.93 -4.54
N PRO A 470 2.82 -22.77 -5.59
CA PRO A 470 3.93 -22.98 -6.54
C PRO A 470 4.39 -21.71 -7.26
N VAL A 471 3.50 -20.73 -7.51
CA VAL A 471 3.87 -19.43 -8.10
C VAL A 471 4.76 -18.66 -7.14
N ILE A 472 4.39 -18.61 -5.86
CA ILE A 472 5.18 -17.92 -4.84
C ILE A 472 6.51 -18.64 -4.59
N ASP A 473 6.52 -19.98 -4.58
CA ASP A 473 7.75 -20.78 -4.47
C ASP A 473 8.72 -20.48 -5.63
N LYS A 474 8.20 -20.31 -6.85
CA LYS A 474 9.01 -19.92 -8.00
C LYS A 474 9.60 -18.52 -7.83
N LEU A 475 8.77 -17.54 -7.45
CA LEU A 475 9.18 -16.13 -7.36
C LEU A 475 10.10 -15.86 -6.15
N PHE A 476 9.93 -16.63 -5.07
CA PHE A 476 10.67 -16.53 -3.81
C PHE A 476 11.12 -17.93 -3.35
N PRO A 477 12.15 -18.51 -3.99
CA PRO A 477 12.55 -19.91 -3.76
C PRO A 477 13.22 -20.16 -2.41
N ILE A 478 13.72 -19.11 -1.75
CA ILE A 478 14.36 -19.22 -0.44
C ILE A 478 13.26 -19.19 0.63
N LYS A 479 13.10 -20.30 1.37
CA LYS A 479 12.12 -20.38 2.46
C LYS A 479 12.38 -19.29 3.50
N GLY A 480 11.34 -18.52 3.83
CA GLY A 480 11.42 -17.40 4.76
C GLY A 480 11.84 -16.07 4.12
N ASP A 481 12.20 -16.06 2.83
CA ASP A 481 12.32 -14.82 2.08
C ASP A 481 10.95 -14.17 1.93
N THR A 482 10.86 -12.94 2.42
CA THR A 482 9.64 -12.14 2.37
C THR A 482 9.67 -11.12 1.24
N GLY A 483 10.70 -11.12 0.39
CA GLY A 483 10.89 -10.13 -0.67
C GLY A 483 11.08 -8.70 -0.14
N ARG A 484 11.36 -8.55 1.16
CA ARG A 484 11.55 -7.25 1.81
C ARG A 484 12.97 -6.74 1.63
N ILE A 485 13.11 -5.43 1.70
CA ILE A 485 14.39 -4.76 1.96
C ILE A 485 14.40 -4.26 3.41
N PRO A 486 15.57 -4.04 4.02
CA PRO A 486 15.63 -3.41 5.33
C PRO A 486 14.96 -2.03 5.35
N ILE A 487 14.11 -1.79 6.35
CA ILE A 487 13.43 -0.51 6.57
C ILE A 487 13.79 0.02 7.96
N VAL A 488 14.39 1.20 7.99
CA VAL A 488 14.60 2.00 9.22
C VAL A 488 13.59 3.14 9.23
N ALA A 489 12.64 3.12 10.16
CA ALA A 489 11.61 4.15 10.28
C ALA A 489 11.92 5.10 11.44
N VAL A 490 11.90 6.42 11.19
CA VAL A 490 12.30 7.43 12.17
C VAL A 490 11.14 8.39 12.45
N THR A 491 10.79 8.55 13.72
CA THR A 491 9.85 9.58 14.18
C THR A 491 10.35 10.31 15.42
N GLY A 492 9.62 11.36 15.80
CA GLY A 492 9.95 12.25 16.92
C GLY A 492 9.48 13.68 16.68
N THR A 493 9.58 14.55 17.67
CA THR A 493 9.28 15.98 17.48
C THR A 493 10.43 16.64 16.73
N ASN A 494 11.65 16.55 17.28
CA ASN A 494 12.86 17.14 16.70
C ASN A 494 13.91 16.07 16.33
N GLY A 495 14.82 16.38 15.41
CA GLY A 495 15.96 15.52 15.07
C GLY A 495 15.70 14.42 14.03
N LYS A 496 14.45 14.21 13.61
CA LYS A 496 14.04 13.19 12.62
C LYS A 496 14.88 13.25 11.34
N THR A 497 14.81 14.37 10.61
CA THR A 497 15.44 14.52 9.30
C THR A 497 16.95 14.34 9.35
N THR A 498 17.61 14.87 10.38
CA THR A 498 19.06 14.72 10.55
C THR A 498 19.42 13.27 10.82
N THR A 499 18.67 12.59 11.69
CA THR A 499 18.86 11.16 11.99
C THR A 499 18.63 10.30 10.74
N THR A 500 17.56 10.53 9.98
CA THR A 500 17.27 9.85 8.70
C THR A 500 18.42 10.01 7.71
N ARG A 501 18.87 11.25 7.47
CA ARG A 501 19.94 11.55 6.51
C ARG A 501 21.27 10.94 6.94
N LEU A 502 21.58 10.94 8.24
CA LEU A 502 22.78 10.31 8.77
C LEU A 502 22.75 8.79 8.58
N ILE A 503 21.64 8.12 8.90
CA ILE A 503 21.49 6.67 8.70
C ILE A 503 21.60 6.33 7.21
N ALA A 504 20.97 7.13 6.34
CA ALA A 504 21.06 6.94 4.90
C ALA A 504 22.50 7.11 4.38
N HIS A 505 23.25 8.08 4.91
CA HIS A 505 24.66 8.28 4.59
C HIS A 505 25.54 7.12 5.05
N ILE A 506 25.32 6.62 6.27
CA ILE A 506 26.02 5.44 6.81
C ILE A 506 25.76 4.20 5.93
N ALA A 507 24.49 3.90 5.63
CA ALA A 507 24.13 2.75 4.80
C ALA A 507 24.67 2.87 3.37
N LYS A 508 24.68 4.08 2.81
CA LYS A 508 25.25 4.33 1.47
C LYS A 508 26.75 4.08 1.43
N LEU A 509 27.50 4.53 2.43
CA LEU A 509 28.94 4.29 2.51
C LEU A 509 29.28 2.81 2.67
N LYS A 510 28.40 2.04 3.32
CA LYS A 510 28.51 0.57 3.35
C LYS A 510 28.35 -0.09 1.97
N GLY A 511 27.80 0.62 0.99
CA GLY A 511 27.53 0.12 -0.37
C GLY A 511 26.04 -0.16 -0.65
N HIS A 512 25.13 0.19 0.25
CA HIS A 512 23.70 0.08 -0.03
C HIS A 512 23.23 1.13 -1.04
N ARG A 513 22.23 0.76 -1.84
CA ARG A 513 21.47 1.66 -2.70
C ARG A 513 20.28 2.15 -1.89
N VAL A 514 20.47 3.29 -1.24
CA VAL A 514 19.52 3.81 -0.26
C VAL A 514 18.47 4.70 -0.91
N GLY A 515 17.21 4.45 -0.57
CA GLY A 515 16.12 5.42 -0.75
C GLY A 515 15.65 5.93 0.59
N TYR A 516 15.36 7.22 0.71
CA TYR A 516 14.94 7.80 1.98
C TYR A 516 13.96 8.95 1.82
N THR A 517 13.10 9.12 2.82
CA THR A 517 12.10 10.19 2.89
C THR A 517 12.45 11.18 3.98
N THR A 518 12.18 12.46 3.74
CA THR A 518 12.46 13.56 4.66
C THR A 518 11.35 14.59 4.64
N SER A 519 11.39 15.55 5.57
CA SER A 519 10.49 16.70 5.59
C SER A 519 10.54 17.56 4.32
N ASP A 520 11.67 17.55 3.58
CA ASP A 520 11.87 18.39 2.39
C ASP A 520 11.78 17.63 1.06
N GLY A 521 11.90 16.30 1.07
CA GLY A 521 11.75 15.51 -0.15
C GLY A 521 11.97 14.01 -0.03
N VAL A 522 11.85 13.33 -1.17
CA VAL A 522 12.23 11.93 -1.36
C VAL A 522 13.50 11.84 -2.18
N TYR A 523 14.43 11.03 -1.71
CA TYR A 523 15.74 10.87 -2.30
C TYR A 523 16.02 9.40 -2.62
N ILE A 524 16.66 9.18 -3.77
CA ILE A 524 17.23 7.88 -4.14
C ILE A 524 18.69 8.11 -4.48
N GLN A 525 19.59 7.45 -3.76
CA GLN A 525 21.05 7.60 -3.89
C GLN A 525 21.56 9.06 -3.79
N ASN A 526 20.88 9.91 -3.02
CA ASN A 526 21.07 11.38 -2.85
C ASN A 526 20.53 12.26 -3.99
N ARG A 527 19.84 11.68 -4.99
CA ARG A 527 19.11 12.46 -5.98
C ARG A 527 17.71 12.77 -5.43
N LEU A 528 17.38 14.06 -5.31
CA LEU A 528 16.04 14.52 -4.98
C LEU A 528 15.11 14.21 -6.16
N LEU A 529 14.06 13.44 -5.92
CA LEU A 529 13.09 13.03 -6.94
C LEU A 529 11.69 13.60 -6.71
N MET A 530 11.36 13.97 -5.47
CA MET A 530 10.08 14.58 -5.12
C MET A 530 10.29 15.63 -4.02
N THR A 531 9.71 16.81 -4.18
CA THR A 531 9.79 17.94 -3.24
C THR A 531 8.50 18.07 -2.41
N GLY A 532 8.61 18.55 -1.18
CA GLY A 532 7.48 18.84 -0.28
C GLY A 532 7.49 17.99 0.99
N ASP A 533 6.41 18.04 1.79
CA ASP A 533 6.26 17.20 2.99
C ASP A 533 6.12 15.72 2.59
N CYS A 534 7.26 15.05 2.50
CA CYS A 534 7.39 13.68 2.01
C CYS A 534 7.41 12.65 3.14
N THR A 535 6.78 12.94 4.28
CA THR A 535 6.79 12.07 5.47
C THR A 535 5.56 11.16 5.59
N GLY A 536 4.82 10.98 4.48
CA GLY A 536 3.60 10.19 4.38
C GLY A 536 3.75 8.88 3.62
N PRO A 537 2.68 8.06 3.57
CA PRO A 537 2.72 6.73 2.97
C PRO A 537 3.03 6.75 1.46
N ALA A 538 2.53 7.75 0.72
CA ALA A 538 2.82 7.86 -0.72
C ALA A 538 4.33 8.01 -0.99
N SER A 539 5.04 8.78 -0.16
CA SER A 539 6.49 8.97 -0.25
C SER A 539 7.26 7.73 0.16
N ALA A 540 6.80 7.01 1.19
CA ALA A 540 7.37 5.71 1.56
C ALA A 540 7.19 4.69 0.43
N GLU A 541 5.99 4.58 -0.14
CA GLU A 541 5.72 3.70 -1.28
C GLU A 541 6.56 4.07 -2.51
N PHE A 542 6.81 5.36 -2.77
CA PHE A 542 7.69 5.78 -3.87
C PHE A 542 9.07 5.13 -3.75
N VAL A 543 9.65 5.15 -2.54
CA VAL A 543 10.93 4.47 -2.26
C VAL A 543 10.81 2.95 -2.39
N LEU A 544 9.76 2.36 -1.83
CA LEU A 544 9.57 0.91 -1.81
C LEU A 544 9.18 0.30 -3.17
N LYS A 545 8.73 1.12 -4.12
CA LYS A 545 8.47 0.73 -5.52
C LYS A 545 9.70 0.81 -6.41
N ASP A 546 10.75 1.52 -5.99
CA ASP A 546 11.94 1.70 -6.83
C ASP A 546 12.82 0.43 -6.84
N PRO A 547 13.01 -0.23 -8.01
CA PRO A 547 13.74 -1.50 -8.11
C PRO A 547 15.25 -1.36 -7.89
N THR A 548 15.78 -0.14 -7.77
CA THR A 548 17.20 0.09 -7.49
C THR A 548 17.49 0.13 -5.99
N VAL A 549 16.48 0.35 -5.15
CA VAL A 549 16.65 0.54 -3.70
C VAL A 549 16.74 -0.80 -2.99
N ASN A 550 17.80 -1.03 -2.22
CA ASN A 550 17.97 -2.24 -1.39
C ASN A 550 18.07 -1.96 0.12
N PHE A 551 17.91 -0.70 0.53
CA PHE A 551 17.86 -0.28 1.93
C PHE A 551 17.03 1.01 2.02
N SER A 552 16.10 1.10 2.97
CA SER A 552 15.18 2.23 3.08
C SER A 552 15.27 2.93 4.44
N VAL A 553 15.31 4.27 4.45
CA VAL A 553 15.24 5.08 5.67
C VAL A 553 14.07 6.05 5.58
N LEU A 554 13.02 5.82 6.37
CA LEU A 554 11.74 6.50 6.21
C LEU A 554 11.47 7.45 7.39
N GLU A 555 11.55 8.76 7.13
CA GLU A 555 11.03 9.76 8.07
C GLU A 555 9.50 9.70 8.09
N CYS A 556 8.94 9.46 9.28
CA CYS A 556 7.51 9.33 9.52
C CYS A 556 7.04 10.43 10.47
N ALA A 557 6.32 11.42 9.95
CA ALA A 557 5.77 12.50 10.78
C ALA A 557 4.32 12.20 11.21
N ARG A 558 3.89 12.89 12.27
CA ARG A 558 2.52 12.80 12.80
C ARG A 558 1.47 13.11 11.73
N GLY A 559 1.75 14.04 10.82
CA GLY A 559 0.84 14.40 9.73
C GLY A 559 0.53 13.21 8.82
N GLY A 560 1.55 12.46 8.39
CA GLY A 560 1.38 11.25 7.58
C GLY A 560 0.62 10.15 8.33
N LEU A 561 1.04 9.87 9.57
CA LEU A 561 0.44 8.84 10.43
C LEU A 561 -1.06 9.03 10.64
N LEU A 562 -1.51 10.25 10.89
CA LEU A 562 -2.94 10.55 11.11
C LEU A 562 -3.75 10.64 9.81
N ARG A 563 -3.12 10.99 8.67
CA ARG A 563 -3.82 11.12 7.38
C ARG A 563 -4.10 9.77 6.73
N ALA A 564 -3.16 8.82 6.83
CA ALA A 564 -3.26 7.57 6.06
C ALA A 564 -2.51 6.37 6.68
N GLY A 565 -1.93 6.52 7.87
CA GLY A 565 -1.08 5.50 8.48
C GLY A 565 0.29 5.39 7.80
N LEU A 566 0.98 4.27 8.05
CA LEU A 566 2.28 3.95 7.45
C LEU A 566 2.15 3.42 6.01
N GLY A 567 3.17 3.69 5.18
CA GLY A 567 3.28 3.17 3.81
C GLY A 567 3.93 1.79 3.71
N PHE A 568 4.11 1.11 4.85
CA PHE A 568 4.71 -0.22 4.97
C PHE A 568 4.05 -0.97 6.13
N LYS A 569 4.01 -2.30 6.06
CA LYS A 569 3.36 -3.14 7.08
C LYS A 569 4.24 -3.40 8.31
N LYS A 570 5.56 -3.52 8.11
CA LYS A 570 6.56 -3.85 9.14
C LYS A 570 7.89 -3.18 8.80
N CYS A 571 8.70 -2.87 9.82
CA CYS A 571 10.06 -2.38 9.66
C CYS A 571 11.04 -3.17 10.55
N ASP A 572 12.33 -3.05 10.23
CA ASP A 572 13.43 -3.74 10.91
C ASP A 572 13.90 -2.93 12.12
N VAL A 573 13.88 -1.59 11.97
CA VAL A 573 14.23 -0.65 13.04
C VAL A 573 13.19 0.46 13.12
N GLY A 574 12.69 0.72 14.33
CA GLY A 574 11.81 1.84 14.63
C GLY A 574 12.47 2.78 15.63
N ILE A 575 12.70 4.04 15.25
CA ILE A 575 13.40 5.03 16.07
C ILE A 575 12.42 6.11 16.53
N VAL A 576 12.43 6.41 17.82
CA VAL A 576 11.70 7.56 18.38
C VAL A 576 12.70 8.50 19.07
N THR A 577 12.94 9.67 18.48
CA THR A 577 13.98 10.59 18.96
C THR A 577 13.59 11.33 20.23
N ASN A 578 12.38 11.89 20.30
CA ASN A 578 11.82 12.63 21.44
C ASN A 578 10.34 12.96 21.20
N VAL A 579 9.62 13.33 22.27
CA VAL A 579 8.26 13.86 22.21
C VAL A 579 8.18 15.17 23.00
N ALA A 580 8.01 16.27 22.27
CA ALA A 580 7.76 17.59 22.83
C ALA A 580 6.48 18.20 22.24
N ALA A 581 5.93 19.20 22.94
CA ALA A 581 4.76 19.96 22.50
C ALA A 581 4.99 20.56 21.11
N ASP A 582 4.24 20.06 20.13
CA ASP A 582 4.32 20.50 18.75
C ASP A 582 3.04 20.07 18.02
N HIS A 583 2.48 20.98 17.20
CA HIS A 583 1.20 20.79 16.51
C HIS A 583 -0.01 20.48 17.44
N LEU A 584 0.02 20.73 18.75
CA LEU A 584 -1.13 20.43 19.61
C LEU A 584 -2.37 21.26 19.20
N GLY A 585 -3.55 20.65 19.29
CA GLY A 585 -4.82 21.21 18.82
C GLY A 585 -5.20 20.81 17.39
N LEU A 586 -4.30 20.19 16.62
CA LEU A 586 -4.57 19.81 15.23
C LEU A 586 -4.94 18.33 15.09
N LYS A 587 -5.94 18.04 14.24
CA LYS A 587 -6.34 16.67 13.84
C LYS A 587 -6.66 15.75 15.04
N GLY A 588 -7.34 16.29 16.04
CA GLY A 588 -7.77 15.54 17.22
C GLY A 588 -6.67 15.19 18.22
N ILE A 589 -5.49 15.79 18.11
CA ILE A 589 -4.38 15.63 19.05
C ILE A 589 -4.21 16.91 19.86
N HIS A 590 -4.58 16.84 21.14
CA HIS A 590 -4.66 17.98 22.06
C HIS A 590 -3.63 17.90 23.20
N SER A 591 -3.07 16.72 23.47
CA SER A 591 -2.06 16.52 24.53
C SER A 591 -0.77 15.89 24.02
N ILE A 592 0.31 16.06 24.79
CA ILE A 592 1.62 15.49 24.48
C ILE A 592 1.58 13.95 24.58
N GLU A 593 0.77 13.39 25.48
CA GLU A 593 0.56 11.95 25.63
C GLU A 593 -0.13 11.35 24.40
N GLN A 594 -1.13 12.06 23.85
CA GLN A 594 -1.76 11.66 22.58
C GLN A 594 -0.74 11.71 21.43
N LEU A 595 0.12 12.74 21.38
CA LEU A 595 1.21 12.82 20.40
C LEU A 595 2.22 11.68 20.56
N ALA A 596 2.56 11.28 21.79
CA ALA A 596 3.40 10.13 22.07
C ALA A 596 2.75 8.84 21.55
N LYS A 597 1.45 8.65 21.77
CA LYS A 597 0.71 7.49 21.24
C LYS A 597 0.68 7.45 19.72
N VAL A 598 0.56 8.58 19.03
CA VAL A 598 0.70 8.64 17.56
C VAL A 598 2.08 8.16 17.13
N LYS A 599 3.15 8.60 17.80
CA LYS A 599 4.52 8.19 17.49
C LYS A 599 4.81 6.73 17.85
N GLY A 600 4.12 6.18 18.86
CA GLY A 600 4.18 4.77 19.28
C GLY A 600 3.82 3.77 18.18
N VAL A 601 3.11 4.20 17.13
CA VAL A 601 2.83 3.37 15.95
C VAL A 601 4.10 2.83 15.30
N ILE A 602 5.19 3.61 15.30
CA ILE A 602 6.48 3.20 14.71
C ILE A 602 7.09 2.01 15.45
N PRO A 603 7.44 2.11 16.76
CA PRO A 603 8.05 1.00 17.47
C PRO A 603 7.12 -0.23 17.58
N GLU A 604 5.79 -0.06 17.62
CA GLU A 604 4.84 -1.19 17.59
C GLU A 604 4.76 -1.91 16.23
N THR A 605 5.28 -1.29 15.17
CA THR A 605 5.33 -1.85 13.80
C THR A 605 6.63 -2.62 13.54
N VAL A 606 7.59 -2.59 14.47
CA VAL A 606 8.86 -3.30 14.33
C VAL A 606 8.63 -4.82 14.32
N LEU A 607 9.43 -5.54 13.54
CA LEU A 607 9.47 -7.00 13.53
C LEU A 607 9.88 -7.58 14.89
N PRO A 608 9.42 -8.78 15.28
CA PRO A 608 9.80 -9.39 16.56
C PRO A 608 11.31 -9.52 16.78
N ASP A 609 12.08 -9.81 15.72
CA ASP A 609 13.54 -9.90 15.71
C ASP A 609 14.23 -8.55 15.39
N GLY A 610 13.46 -7.52 15.05
CA GLY A 610 13.93 -6.14 14.85
C GLY A 610 14.16 -5.38 16.15
N TYR A 611 14.45 -4.08 16.05
CA TYR A 611 14.75 -3.20 17.19
C TYR A 611 13.90 -1.92 17.24
N ALA A 612 13.25 -1.70 18.38
CA ALA A 612 12.74 -0.39 18.78
C ALA A 612 13.85 0.39 19.50
N ILE A 613 14.33 1.48 18.89
CA ILE A 613 15.36 2.36 19.43
C ILE A 613 14.69 3.57 20.08
N LEU A 614 14.75 3.64 21.40
CA LEU A 614 14.01 4.62 22.21
C LEU A 614 14.95 5.54 23.00
N ASN A 615 14.63 6.82 23.04
CA ASN A 615 15.33 7.79 23.87
C ASN A 615 15.07 7.52 25.36
N ALA A 616 16.11 7.22 26.13
CA ALA A 616 15.99 7.00 27.57
C ALA A 616 15.91 8.31 28.37
N ASP A 617 16.24 9.45 27.76
CA ASP A 617 16.15 10.78 28.37
C ASP A 617 14.72 11.36 28.34
N ASP A 618 13.80 10.71 27.63
CA ASP A 618 12.42 11.14 27.45
C ASP A 618 11.46 10.09 28.03
N ASP A 619 10.66 10.49 29.01
CA ASP A 619 9.76 9.60 29.75
C ASP A 619 8.66 9.00 28.88
N LEU A 620 8.09 9.79 27.96
CA LEU A 620 7.03 9.33 27.08
C LEU A 620 7.57 8.35 26.06
N VAL A 621 8.77 8.60 25.53
CA VAL A 621 9.46 7.68 24.61
C VAL A 621 9.85 6.39 25.33
N TYR A 622 10.49 6.47 26.49
CA TYR A 622 10.90 5.30 27.25
C TYR A 622 9.71 4.40 27.65
N ASN A 623 8.54 4.99 27.90
CA ASN A 623 7.33 4.25 28.21
C ASN A 623 6.76 3.43 27.05
N MET A 624 7.10 3.75 25.79
CA MET A 624 6.68 2.98 24.61
C MET A 624 7.19 1.54 24.63
N ARG A 625 8.29 1.24 25.35
CA ARG A 625 8.82 -0.13 25.49
C ARG A 625 7.81 -1.13 26.07
N ARG A 626 6.74 -0.65 26.71
CA ARG A 626 5.70 -1.48 27.33
C ARG A 626 4.70 -2.04 26.33
N THR A 627 4.64 -1.48 25.12
CA THR A 627 3.65 -1.86 24.09
C THR A 627 4.27 -2.57 22.89
N VAL A 628 5.58 -2.84 22.91
CA VAL A 628 6.30 -3.47 21.80
C VAL A 628 6.58 -4.96 22.07
N ASP A 629 6.53 -5.75 21.01
CA ASP A 629 6.81 -7.20 21.02
C ASP A 629 8.16 -7.52 20.31
N CYS A 630 9.11 -6.58 20.31
CA CYS A 630 10.42 -6.68 19.63
C CYS A 630 11.58 -6.38 20.59
N ASN A 631 12.82 -6.47 20.10
CA ASN A 631 13.98 -6.07 20.89
C ASN A 631 13.98 -4.56 21.16
N VAL A 632 14.40 -4.15 22.36
CA VAL A 632 14.52 -2.74 22.73
C VAL A 632 15.98 -2.36 22.82
N ALA A 633 16.34 -1.24 22.19
CA ALA A 633 17.62 -0.57 22.38
C ALA A 633 17.38 0.86 22.89
N LEU A 634 18.28 1.36 23.73
CA LEU A 634 18.13 2.67 24.35
C LEU A 634 19.32 3.57 24.05
N PHE A 635 19.07 4.87 23.93
CA PHE A 635 20.13 5.86 23.87
C PHE A 635 19.94 6.98 24.88
N SER A 636 21.06 7.58 25.32
CA SER A 636 21.06 8.66 26.30
C SER A 636 22.30 9.53 26.20
N MET A 637 22.13 10.82 26.49
CA MET A 637 23.25 11.75 26.68
C MET A 637 23.97 11.57 28.04
N ASP A 638 23.44 10.73 28.93
CA ASP A 638 23.98 10.45 30.27
C ASP A 638 24.35 8.97 30.43
N GLU A 639 25.65 8.69 30.61
CA GLU A 639 26.12 7.31 30.82
C GLU A 639 25.65 6.67 32.13
N ASN A 640 25.19 7.49 33.09
CA ASN A 640 24.70 7.06 34.39
C ASN A 640 23.17 6.98 34.43
N ASN A 641 22.49 7.20 33.30
CA ASN A 641 21.03 7.10 33.23
C ASN A 641 20.59 5.71 33.75
N PRO A 642 19.72 5.65 34.78
CA PRO A 642 19.34 4.38 35.41
C PRO A 642 18.64 3.42 34.45
N ARG A 643 17.96 3.95 33.42
CA ARG A 643 17.27 3.17 32.38
C ARG A 643 18.27 2.47 31.46
N ILE A 644 19.35 3.18 31.08
CA ILE A 644 20.47 2.63 30.33
C ILE A 644 21.14 1.51 31.14
N LYS A 645 21.51 1.79 32.40
CA LYS A 645 22.15 0.79 33.27
C LYS A 645 21.29 -0.45 33.45
N ALA A 646 19.97 -0.29 33.62
CA ALA A 646 19.05 -1.40 33.74
C ALA A 646 19.06 -2.30 32.50
N LEU A 647 19.01 -1.72 31.29
CA LEU A 647 19.07 -2.48 30.05
C LEU A 647 20.44 -3.15 29.82
N GLN A 648 21.54 -2.47 30.18
CA GLN A 648 22.89 -3.03 30.11
C GLN A 648 23.06 -4.27 31.00
N ARG A 649 22.48 -4.29 32.21
CA ARG A 649 22.48 -5.49 33.07
C ARG A 649 21.73 -6.67 32.46
N LEU A 650 20.77 -6.40 31.58
CA LEU A 650 20.03 -7.41 30.82
C LEU A 650 20.72 -7.76 29.49
N ASN A 651 22.00 -7.38 29.33
CA ASN A 651 22.78 -7.60 28.11
C ASN A 651 22.17 -6.94 26.85
N GLY A 652 21.38 -5.88 27.03
CA GLY A 652 20.77 -5.15 25.92
C GLY A 652 21.74 -4.21 25.21
N ILE A 653 21.29 -3.67 24.06
CA ILE A 653 22.06 -2.75 23.23
C ILE A 653 21.72 -1.32 23.63
N THR A 654 22.76 -0.49 23.84
CA THR A 654 22.59 0.93 24.13
C THR A 654 23.61 1.80 23.39
N ALA A 655 23.33 3.08 23.24
CA ALA A 655 24.33 4.08 22.86
C ALA A 655 24.31 5.27 23.82
N ILE A 656 25.49 5.68 24.25
CA ILE A 656 25.67 6.72 25.26
C ILE A 656 26.69 7.75 24.80
N TYR A 657 26.53 8.97 25.29
CA TYR A 657 27.59 9.96 25.28
C TYR A 657 28.38 9.86 26.59
N GLU A 658 29.65 9.45 26.52
CA GLU A 658 30.53 9.26 27.69
C GLU A 658 31.94 9.77 27.41
N SER A 659 32.53 10.51 28.35
CA SER A 659 33.92 11.01 28.24
C SER A 659 34.26 11.72 26.92
N GLY A 660 33.28 12.39 26.28
CA GLY A 660 33.47 13.02 24.96
C GLY A 660 33.32 12.08 23.76
N TYR A 661 32.94 10.82 23.96
CA TYR A 661 32.77 9.81 22.93
C TYR A 661 31.30 9.46 22.70
N VAL A 662 30.97 9.20 21.44
CA VAL A 662 29.82 8.39 21.06
C VAL A 662 30.20 6.92 21.22
N THR A 663 29.49 6.20 22.08
CA THR A 663 29.83 4.83 22.47
C THR A 663 28.62 3.92 22.32
N ILE A 664 28.78 2.79 21.63
CA ILE A 664 27.79 1.70 21.60
C ILE A 664 28.15 0.73 22.72
N CYS A 665 27.16 0.24 23.46
CA CYS A 665 27.35 -0.79 24.47
C CYS A 665 26.50 -2.01 24.17
N LYS A 666 27.08 -3.20 24.36
CA LYS A 666 26.38 -4.48 24.42
C LYS A 666 26.55 -5.03 25.83
N GLY A 667 25.48 -4.96 26.62
CA GLY A 667 25.58 -5.11 28.06
C GLY A 667 26.53 -4.08 28.66
N GLU A 668 27.46 -4.51 29.50
CA GLU A 668 28.47 -3.62 30.10
C GLU A 668 29.68 -3.37 29.19
N TRP A 669 29.79 -4.09 28.07
CA TRP A 669 30.91 -3.93 27.14
C TRP A 669 30.73 -2.66 26.30
N LYS A 670 31.72 -1.76 26.36
CA LYS A 670 31.74 -0.47 25.67
C LYS A 670 32.58 -0.53 24.39
N MET A 671 32.02 -0.07 23.28
CA MET A 671 32.68 0.15 21.99
C MET A 671 32.64 1.65 21.67
N ARG A 672 33.78 2.34 21.83
CA ARG A 672 33.90 3.74 21.43
C ARG A 672 33.92 3.85 19.91
N VAL A 673 32.92 4.52 19.34
CA VAL A 673 32.81 4.73 17.89
C VAL A 673 33.72 5.88 17.47
N MET A 674 33.51 7.07 18.06
CA MET A 674 34.23 8.29 17.69
C MET A 674 34.10 9.36 18.77
N ARG A 675 35.11 10.23 18.92
CA ARG A 675 34.97 11.42 19.76
C ARG A 675 33.98 12.37 19.12
N ALA A 676 33.10 12.97 19.92
CA ALA A 676 32.15 13.97 19.42
C ALA A 676 32.89 15.13 18.74
N ASP A 677 34.02 15.57 19.28
CA ASP A 677 34.84 16.67 18.75
C ASP A 677 35.29 16.44 17.30
N ASP A 678 35.53 15.18 16.93
CA ASP A 678 36.01 14.79 15.61
C ASP A 678 34.85 14.60 14.61
N ILE A 679 33.60 14.57 15.07
CA ILE A 679 32.41 14.44 14.21
C ILE A 679 31.96 15.83 13.74
N PRO A 680 32.04 16.17 12.45
CA PRO A 680 31.73 17.52 11.96
C PRO A 680 30.33 18.02 12.32
N LEU A 681 29.34 17.11 12.33
CA LEU A 681 27.95 17.42 12.67
C LEU A 681 27.79 18.01 14.09
N THR A 682 28.71 17.76 15.00
CA THR A 682 28.62 18.21 16.41
C THR A 682 29.23 19.59 16.63
N TYR A 683 29.86 20.20 15.62
CA TYR A 683 30.60 21.46 15.77
C TYR A 683 31.65 21.41 16.89
N GLY A 684 32.49 20.37 16.90
CA GLY A 684 33.51 20.19 17.94
C GLY A 684 32.89 19.90 19.31
N GLY A 685 31.86 19.06 19.34
CA GLY A 685 31.14 18.66 20.56
C GLY A 685 30.17 19.70 21.13
N ARG A 686 30.10 20.92 20.55
CA ARG A 686 29.28 22.02 21.06
C ARG A 686 27.78 21.83 20.81
N ALA A 687 27.40 21.22 19.69
CA ALA A 687 26.01 20.95 19.32
C ALA A 687 25.50 19.66 19.99
N LYS A 688 25.19 19.71 21.28
CA LYS A 688 24.75 18.53 22.07
C LYS A 688 23.54 17.80 21.49
N PHE A 689 22.58 18.52 20.91
CA PHE A 689 21.41 17.89 20.28
C PHE A 689 21.76 17.13 19.00
N MET A 690 22.85 17.47 18.32
CA MET A 690 23.37 16.69 17.20
C MET A 690 24.02 15.38 17.67
N ILE A 691 24.73 15.41 18.81
CA ILE A 691 25.23 14.19 19.46
C ILE A 691 24.05 13.26 19.77
N GLN A 692 22.96 13.80 20.34
CA GLN A 692 21.76 13.01 20.64
C GLN A 692 21.13 12.39 19.38
N ASN A 693 21.18 13.05 18.21
CA ASN A 693 20.72 12.49 16.93
C ASN A 693 21.66 11.40 16.38
N ILE A 694 22.96 11.45 16.72
CA ILE A 694 23.95 10.45 16.30
C ILE A 694 23.75 9.13 17.05
N LEU A 695 23.43 9.17 18.36
CA LEU A 695 23.29 7.97 19.19
C LEU A 695 22.33 6.91 18.62
N PRO A 696 21.07 7.22 18.23
CA PRO A 696 20.19 6.23 17.63
C PRO A 696 20.65 5.79 16.24
N ALA A 697 21.35 6.66 15.48
CA ALA A 697 21.85 6.31 14.15
C ALA A 697 22.98 5.26 14.23
N VAL A 698 23.87 5.36 15.21
CA VAL A 698 24.94 4.36 15.40
C VAL A 698 24.40 3.02 15.92
N ILE A 699 23.34 3.03 16.75
CA ILE A 699 22.63 1.79 17.11
C ILE A 699 22.00 1.17 15.86
N ALA A 700 21.27 1.96 15.06
CA ALA A 700 20.60 1.48 13.86
C ALA A 700 21.60 0.85 12.87
N ALA A 701 22.76 1.48 12.66
CA ALA A 701 23.84 0.93 11.86
C ALA A 701 24.35 -0.40 12.42
N HIS A 702 24.60 -0.48 13.72
CA HIS A 702 25.11 -1.68 14.38
C HIS A 702 24.14 -2.87 14.28
N VAL A 703 22.85 -2.66 14.57
CA VAL A 703 21.84 -3.75 14.50
C VAL A 703 21.51 -4.17 13.08
N GLN A 704 21.82 -3.33 12.09
CA GLN A 704 21.74 -3.65 10.66
C GLN A 704 23.03 -4.26 10.10
N GLY A 705 24.00 -4.59 10.96
CA GLY A 705 25.24 -5.27 10.57
C GLY A 705 26.27 -4.37 9.88
N ILE A 706 26.13 -3.05 9.98
CA ILE A 706 27.14 -2.10 9.49
C ILE A 706 28.30 -2.04 10.50
N SER A 707 29.54 -2.15 10.00
CA SER A 707 30.73 -2.19 10.85
C SER A 707 30.96 -0.83 11.54
N ILE A 708 31.75 -0.85 12.63
CA ILE A 708 32.13 0.39 13.32
C ILE A 708 33.02 1.25 12.42
N GLU A 709 33.88 0.62 11.63
CA GLU A 709 34.79 1.28 10.70
C GLU A 709 34.01 2.05 9.63
N ASP A 710 33.00 1.41 9.02
CA ASP A 710 32.10 2.03 8.04
C ASP A 710 31.29 3.17 8.70
N THR A 711 30.81 2.94 9.92
CA THR A 711 30.07 3.95 10.70
C THR A 711 30.95 5.16 11.01
N LYS A 712 32.21 4.95 11.38
CA LYS A 712 33.17 6.02 11.68
C LYS A 712 33.49 6.84 10.42
N ALA A 713 33.81 6.19 9.31
CA ALA A 713 34.04 6.87 8.04
C ALA A 713 32.83 7.69 7.58
N ALA A 714 31.62 7.21 7.87
CA ALA A 714 30.39 7.94 7.62
C ALA A 714 30.22 9.17 8.53
N LEU A 715 30.52 9.04 9.82
CA LEU A 715 30.48 10.18 10.74
C LEU A 715 31.52 11.25 10.38
N GLU A 716 32.71 10.86 9.93
CA GLU A 716 33.78 11.78 9.48
C GLU A 716 33.40 12.59 8.23
N SER A 717 32.61 12.01 7.32
CA SER A 717 32.26 12.60 6.03
C SER A 717 30.88 13.26 5.99
N PHE A 718 30.11 13.21 7.07
CA PHE A 718 28.80 13.84 7.19
C PHE A 718 28.92 15.23 7.81
N ILE A 719 28.95 16.25 6.95
CA ILE A 719 29.14 17.65 7.29
C ILE A 719 27.81 18.43 7.26
N PRO A 720 27.61 19.42 8.17
CA PRO A 720 26.39 20.23 8.23
C PRO A 720 26.34 21.26 7.09
N SER A 721 26.11 20.80 5.86
CA SER A 721 26.14 21.58 4.62
C SER A 721 24.76 21.70 3.96
N PRO A 722 24.55 22.66 3.04
CA PRO A 722 23.30 22.78 2.29
C PRO A 722 22.93 21.51 1.48
N SER A 723 23.92 20.70 1.08
CA SER A 723 23.68 19.48 0.31
C SER A 723 23.31 18.28 1.17
N GLN A 724 23.92 18.14 2.36
CA GLN A 724 23.70 16.99 3.24
C GLN A 724 22.60 17.23 4.26
N THR A 725 22.56 18.42 4.88
CA THR A 725 21.57 18.81 5.90
C THR A 725 21.01 20.20 5.61
N PRO A 726 20.29 20.38 4.48
CA PRO A 726 19.71 21.67 4.11
C PRO A 726 18.84 22.20 5.24
N GLY A 727 19.15 23.42 5.70
CA GLY A 727 18.35 24.09 6.70
C GLY A 727 18.63 23.69 8.14
N ARG A 728 19.67 22.91 8.40
CA ARG A 728 19.96 22.39 9.76
C ARG A 728 21.40 22.68 10.12
N LEU A 729 21.58 23.63 11.03
CA LEU A 729 22.87 24.21 11.41
C LEU A 729 23.78 24.49 10.21
N ASN A 730 23.30 25.16 9.17
CA ASN A 730 24.19 25.59 8.09
C ASN A 730 24.84 26.93 8.47
N LEU A 731 26.12 26.89 8.83
CA LEU A 731 26.89 28.06 9.26
C LEU A 731 27.73 28.61 8.11
N PHE A 732 27.45 29.84 7.70
CA PHE A 732 28.17 30.59 6.69
C PHE A 732 29.03 31.67 7.36
N LYS A 733 30.35 31.56 7.23
CA LYS A 733 31.28 32.56 7.79
C LYS A 733 31.53 33.64 6.75
N PHE A 734 31.14 34.87 7.04
CA PHE A 734 31.48 36.07 6.28
C PHE A 734 32.79 36.67 6.82
N ASN A 735 33.34 37.69 6.16
CA ASN A 735 34.59 38.33 6.58
C ASN A 735 34.46 38.97 7.97
N ASN A 736 33.33 39.63 8.23
CA ASN A 736 33.10 40.40 9.46
C ASN A 736 32.07 39.78 10.41
N PHE A 737 31.26 38.81 9.99
CA PHE A 737 30.18 38.23 10.80
C PHE A 737 29.91 36.78 10.37
N SER A 738 28.95 36.11 11.01
CA SER A 738 28.50 34.78 10.60
C SER A 738 26.98 34.71 10.48
N VAL A 739 26.51 33.86 9.58
CA VAL A 739 25.09 33.58 9.36
C VAL A 739 24.84 32.11 9.64
N LEU A 740 23.97 31.81 10.59
CA LEU A 740 23.54 30.46 10.94
C LEU A 740 22.10 30.26 10.51
N LEU A 741 21.85 29.31 9.62
CA LEU A 741 20.51 28.95 9.16
C LEU A 741 20.07 27.63 9.80
N ASP A 742 18.91 27.65 10.45
CA ASP A 742 18.31 26.48 11.12
C ASP A 742 16.78 26.43 11.00
N TYR A 743 16.21 25.22 11.09
CA TYR A 743 14.78 24.93 10.99
C TYR A 743 14.06 24.96 12.35
N ALA A 744 14.66 25.52 13.39
CA ALA A 744 14.04 25.64 14.70
C ALA A 744 12.72 26.43 14.61
N HIS A 745 11.60 25.72 14.74
CA HIS A 745 10.24 26.23 14.53
C HIS A 745 9.30 25.85 15.68
N ASN A 746 9.84 25.37 16.80
CA ASN A 746 9.08 25.12 18.02
C ASN A 746 9.92 25.47 19.25
N PRO A 747 9.30 25.72 20.42
CA PRO A 747 10.02 26.15 21.62
C PRO A 747 11.19 25.22 22.00
N ALA A 748 10.99 23.90 21.93
CA ALA A 748 12.03 22.92 22.24
C ALA A 748 13.23 23.02 21.27
N GLY A 749 12.99 23.23 19.98
CA GLY A 749 14.02 23.45 18.97
C GLY A 749 14.79 24.75 19.20
N MET A 750 14.09 25.85 19.49
CA MET A 750 14.71 27.13 19.81
C MET A 750 15.60 27.05 21.06
N ARG A 751 15.15 26.36 22.11
CA ARG A 751 15.96 26.11 23.32
C ARG A 751 17.21 25.27 23.03
N ALA A 752 17.11 24.27 22.15
CA ALA A 752 18.27 23.48 21.75
C ALA A 752 19.27 24.33 20.94
N LEU A 753 18.77 25.20 20.07
CA LEU A 753 19.57 26.15 19.30
C LEU A 753 20.25 27.18 20.20
N GLN A 754 19.52 27.77 21.17
CA GLN A 754 20.05 28.68 22.18
C GLN A 754 21.26 28.06 22.90
N LYS A 755 21.11 26.83 23.42
CA LYS A 755 22.22 26.12 24.10
C LYS A 755 23.45 25.93 23.21
N PHE A 756 23.27 25.79 21.90
CA PHE A 756 24.39 25.71 20.96
C PHE A 756 25.03 27.09 20.75
N THR A 757 24.24 28.12 20.49
CA THR A 757 24.73 29.46 20.17
C THR A 757 25.31 30.19 21.38
N ASP A 758 24.97 29.78 22.61
CA ASP A 758 25.61 30.25 23.84
C ASP A 758 27.07 29.79 23.96
N ASN A 759 27.46 28.74 23.23
CA ASN A 759 28.84 28.25 23.15
C ASN A 759 29.57 28.73 21.89
N LEU A 760 29.03 29.73 21.19
CA LEU A 760 29.66 30.39 20.06
C LEU A 760 30.09 31.80 20.45
N ASP A 761 31.28 32.19 20.01
CA ASP A 761 31.78 33.55 20.20
C ASP A 761 31.04 34.49 19.24
N ALA A 762 30.28 35.43 19.80
CA ALA A 762 29.59 36.47 19.05
C ALA A 762 29.53 37.77 19.86
N THR A 763 29.75 38.91 19.19
CA THR A 763 29.64 40.24 19.83
C THR A 763 28.20 40.69 19.97
N VAL A 764 27.35 40.33 19.01
CA VAL A 764 25.91 40.61 18.94
C VAL A 764 25.22 39.44 18.25
N LYS A 765 24.12 38.96 18.81
CA LYS A 765 23.24 37.93 18.22
C LYS A 765 21.98 38.59 17.65
N VAL A 766 21.77 38.46 16.35
CA VAL A 766 20.57 38.94 15.64
C VAL A 766 19.73 37.75 15.22
N GLY A 767 18.47 37.67 15.67
CA GLY A 767 17.56 36.58 15.30
C GLY A 767 16.53 37.01 14.27
N ILE A 768 16.36 36.23 13.20
CA ILE A 768 15.26 36.37 12.24
C ILE A 768 14.27 35.22 12.50
N ILE A 769 13.08 35.55 12.96
CA ILE A 769 12.05 34.57 13.39
C ILE A 769 10.72 34.84 12.71
N ALA A 770 9.86 33.81 12.65
CA ALA A 770 8.49 33.94 12.16
C ALA A 770 7.49 33.15 12.99
N GLY A 771 6.24 33.63 12.97
CA GLY A 771 5.11 32.99 13.60
C GLY A 771 4.58 31.86 12.71
N ILE A 772 4.00 30.86 13.34
CA ILE A 772 3.49 29.65 12.67
C ILE A 772 1.98 29.60 12.83
N GLY A 773 1.27 29.73 11.69
CA GLY A 773 -0.19 29.82 11.64
C GLY A 773 -0.92 28.66 12.30
N ASP A 774 -0.45 27.42 12.06
CA ASP A 774 -1.04 26.20 12.60
C ASP A 774 -0.53 25.84 14.02
N ARG A 775 0.00 26.81 14.76
CA ARG A 775 0.38 26.67 16.19
C ARG A 775 -0.54 27.46 17.09
N ARG A 776 -0.61 27.06 18.36
CA ARG A 776 -1.44 27.75 19.36
C ARG A 776 -0.82 29.12 19.69
N ILE A 777 -1.61 29.97 20.34
CA ILE A 777 -1.14 31.30 20.77
C ILE A 777 0.02 31.15 21.75
N GLU A 778 -0.15 30.30 22.77
CA GLU A 778 0.87 29.99 23.77
C GLU A 778 2.19 29.51 23.15
N ASP A 779 2.14 28.70 22.09
CA ASP A 779 3.35 28.20 21.40
C ASP A 779 4.13 29.35 20.71
N ASN A 780 3.42 30.27 20.04
CA ASN A 780 4.05 31.42 19.40
C ASN A 780 4.56 32.44 20.43
N ASN A 781 3.80 32.69 21.51
CA ASN A 781 4.24 33.56 22.59
C ASN A 781 5.51 33.00 23.27
N GLU A 782 5.57 31.68 23.49
CA GLU A 782 6.77 31.03 24.04
C GLU A 782 7.96 31.16 23.09
N MET A 783 7.77 30.98 21.78
CA MET A 783 8.81 31.24 20.77
C MET A 783 9.36 32.66 20.85
N GLY A 784 8.48 33.67 20.96
CA GLY A 784 8.88 35.08 21.13
C GLY A 784 9.67 35.31 22.42
N SER A 785 9.22 34.72 23.53
CA SER A 785 9.92 34.80 24.83
C SER A 785 11.33 34.19 24.77
N ILE A 786 11.49 33.04 24.10
CA ILE A 786 12.80 32.41 23.90
C ILE A 786 13.69 33.28 23.01
N ALA A 787 13.15 33.85 21.94
CA ALA A 787 13.89 34.75 21.07
C ALA A 787 14.42 35.98 21.82
N ALA A 788 13.61 36.56 22.73
CA ALA A 788 14.03 37.67 23.57
C ALA A 788 15.18 37.31 24.54
N GLU A 789 15.24 36.07 25.01
CA GLU A 789 16.36 35.58 25.83
C GLU A 789 17.61 35.29 25.00
N MET A 790 17.44 34.84 23.76
CA MET A 790 18.52 34.33 22.91
C MET A 790 19.23 35.42 22.10
N PHE A 791 18.52 36.47 21.71
CA PHE A 791 19.02 37.50 20.78
C PHE A 791 19.09 38.87 21.43
N ASP A 792 20.09 39.65 21.02
CA ASP A 792 20.20 41.07 21.36
C ASP A 792 19.22 41.91 20.52
N GLU A 793 18.99 41.50 19.28
CA GLU A 793 18.07 42.11 18.33
C GLU A 793 17.22 41.04 17.64
N VAL A 794 15.91 41.30 17.53
CA VAL A 794 14.96 40.36 16.91
C VAL A 794 14.31 41.02 15.70
N ILE A 795 14.40 40.35 14.56
CA ILE A 795 13.68 40.69 13.34
C ILE A 795 12.53 39.69 13.20
N ILE A 796 11.30 40.20 13.26
CA ILE A 796 10.09 39.42 13.01
C ILE A 796 9.80 39.51 11.51
N ARG A 797 9.79 38.37 10.84
CA ARG A 797 9.35 38.21 9.45
C ARG A 797 8.08 37.39 9.40
N GLN A 798 7.20 37.69 8.45
CA GLN A 798 5.96 36.94 8.26
C GLN A 798 5.56 37.02 6.78
N ASP A 799 5.96 36.01 6.01
CA ASP A 799 5.69 35.92 4.58
C ASP A 799 4.37 35.15 4.31
N LYS A 800 4.14 34.73 3.06
CA LYS A 800 2.88 34.17 2.52
C LYS A 800 2.32 32.91 3.22
N HIS A 801 3.08 32.20 4.04
CA HIS A 801 2.66 30.92 4.64
C HIS A 801 1.92 31.07 5.98
N LEU A 802 0.76 31.73 5.95
CA LEU A 802 0.04 32.13 7.17
C LEU A 802 -0.84 31.03 7.81
N ARG A 803 -1.05 29.89 7.13
CA ARG A 803 -1.75 28.67 7.61
C ARG A 803 -3.02 28.93 8.45
N GLY A 804 -3.88 29.84 7.97
CA GLY A 804 -5.20 30.11 8.55
C GLY A 804 -5.26 31.24 9.57
N LYS A 805 -4.12 31.87 9.92
CA LYS A 805 -4.08 33.13 10.67
C LYS A 805 -3.74 34.29 9.74
N SER A 806 -3.95 35.52 10.19
CA SER A 806 -3.45 36.71 9.51
C SER A 806 -1.99 37.00 9.87
N GLU A 807 -1.33 37.79 9.02
CA GLU A 807 0.05 38.26 9.26
C GLU A 807 0.14 39.04 10.58
N ASP A 808 -0.76 39.99 10.78
CA ASP A 808 -0.82 40.84 11.98
C ASP A 808 -1.00 40.01 13.26
N GLU A 809 -1.84 38.96 13.22
CA GLU A 809 -2.02 38.07 14.36
C GLU A 809 -0.73 37.34 14.74
N LEU A 810 0.02 36.84 13.76
CA LEU A 810 1.24 36.09 14.00
C LEU A 810 2.38 36.98 14.50
N ILE A 811 2.54 38.16 13.89
CA ILE A 811 3.49 39.17 14.34
C ILE A 811 3.16 39.57 15.78
N LYS A 812 1.89 39.84 16.07
CA LYS A 812 1.44 40.21 17.41
C LYS A 812 1.72 39.12 18.44
N MET A 813 1.45 37.85 18.14
CA MET A 813 1.74 36.74 19.06
C MET A 813 3.23 36.66 19.42
N LEU A 814 4.12 36.78 18.42
CA LEU A 814 5.56 36.79 18.67
C LEU A 814 5.99 38.01 19.49
N ASP A 815 5.53 39.20 19.10
CA ASP A 815 5.88 40.47 19.77
C ASP A 815 5.36 40.52 21.22
N ASP A 816 4.14 40.02 21.47
CA ASP A 816 3.60 39.86 22.81
C ASP A 816 4.50 38.94 23.65
N GLY A 817 4.92 37.80 23.09
CA GLY A 817 5.86 36.88 23.74
C GLY A 817 7.22 37.52 24.06
N ILE A 818 7.76 38.30 23.13
CA ILE A 818 9.02 39.04 23.31
C ILE A 818 8.88 40.06 24.44
N LYS A 819 7.84 40.88 24.38
CA LYS A 819 7.60 41.96 25.36
C LYS A 819 7.25 41.44 26.75
N MET A 820 6.61 40.28 26.85
CA MET A 820 6.40 39.59 28.14
C MET A 820 7.72 39.25 28.83
N LYS A 821 8.77 38.96 28.06
CA LYS A 821 10.09 38.63 28.59
C LYS A 821 10.98 39.85 28.81
N ASP A 822 11.04 40.74 27.81
CA ASP A 822 11.82 41.97 27.84
C ASP A 822 11.07 43.08 27.09
N PRO A 823 10.38 43.98 27.81
CA PRO A 823 9.63 45.08 27.21
C PRO A 823 10.47 46.07 26.40
N ASN A 824 11.79 46.11 26.62
CA ASN A 824 12.71 47.02 25.94
C ASN A 824 13.52 46.33 24.83
N LYS A 825 13.22 45.06 24.52
CA LYS A 825 13.93 44.32 23.46
C LYS A 825 13.81 45.05 22.13
N LYS A 826 14.93 45.20 21.43
CA LYS A 826 14.95 45.78 20.08
C LYS A 826 14.28 44.81 19.10
N THR A 827 13.07 45.15 18.67
CA THR A 827 12.31 44.41 17.66
C THR A 827 12.16 45.23 16.37
N ILE A 828 12.32 44.57 15.22
CA ILE A 828 12.08 45.16 13.90
C ILE A 828 11.16 44.22 13.13
N ILE A 829 10.14 44.76 12.46
CA ILE A 829 9.20 43.99 11.65
C ILE A 829 9.56 44.20 10.18
N ILE A 830 9.98 43.12 9.51
CA ILE A 830 10.27 43.11 8.06
C ILE A 830 9.58 41.87 7.48
N PRO A 831 8.36 42.00 6.92
CA PRO A 831 7.56 40.86 6.51
C PRO A 831 8.24 39.90 5.53
N SER A 832 8.93 40.43 4.52
CA SER A 832 9.62 39.63 3.51
C SER A 832 10.88 38.99 4.07
N GLU A 833 11.00 37.66 3.91
CA GLU A 833 12.20 36.93 4.33
C GLU A 833 13.46 37.44 3.61
N ARG A 834 13.36 37.69 2.30
CA ARG A 834 14.45 38.24 1.51
C ARG A 834 14.90 39.61 2.01
N GLU A 835 13.96 40.50 2.33
CA GLU A 835 14.29 41.84 2.83
C GLU A 835 14.88 41.79 4.25
N ALA A 836 14.35 40.92 5.11
CA ALA A 836 14.84 40.73 6.48
C ALA A 836 16.30 40.25 6.48
N ILE A 837 16.63 39.26 5.63
CA ILE A 837 17.99 38.74 5.48
C ILE A 837 18.93 39.82 4.95
N ASN A 838 18.53 40.55 3.89
CA ASN A 838 19.34 41.62 3.33
C ASN A 838 19.56 42.76 4.35
N TYR A 839 18.54 43.10 5.14
CA TYR A 839 18.65 44.09 6.20
C TYR A 839 19.65 43.64 7.27
N ALA A 840 19.53 42.41 7.77
CA ALA A 840 20.43 41.88 8.81
C ALA A 840 21.89 41.85 8.33
N VAL A 841 22.13 41.39 7.09
CA VAL A 841 23.47 41.31 6.51
C VAL A 841 24.07 42.71 6.27
N LYS A 842 23.28 43.66 5.77
CA LYS A 842 23.74 45.04 5.54
C LYS A 842 24.08 45.79 6.83
N ASN A 843 23.38 45.49 7.93
CA ASN A 843 23.57 46.12 9.23
C ASN A 843 24.43 45.26 10.19
N ALA A 844 25.08 44.22 9.68
CA ALA A 844 25.87 43.29 10.48
C ALA A 844 27.10 44.00 11.07
N ARG A 845 27.27 43.90 12.40
CA ARG A 845 28.44 44.44 13.09
C ARG A 845 29.58 43.42 13.06
N GLN A 846 30.82 43.91 13.22
CA GLN A 846 31.97 43.01 13.33
C GLN A 846 31.82 42.04 14.51
N GLY A 847 32.02 40.75 14.24
CA GLY A 847 31.85 39.64 15.18
C GLY A 847 30.39 39.24 15.45
N SER A 848 29.41 39.79 14.73
CA SER A 848 27.99 39.43 14.94
C SER A 848 27.65 38.04 14.41
N LEU A 849 26.62 37.44 15.00
CA LEU A 849 26.03 36.18 14.59
C LEU A 849 24.56 36.40 14.25
N ILE A 850 24.23 36.28 12.96
CA ILE A 850 22.85 36.36 12.46
C ILE A 850 22.29 34.95 12.41
N ILE A 851 21.12 34.73 12.99
CA ILE A 851 20.51 33.40 13.12
C ILE A 851 19.14 33.43 12.44
N LEU A 852 18.97 32.62 11.41
CA LEU A 852 17.75 32.52 10.63
C LEU A 852 16.99 31.27 11.05
N CYS A 853 15.83 31.48 11.70
CA CYS A 853 14.87 30.42 11.97
C CYS A 853 13.84 30.40 10.83
N SER A 854 14.19 29.71 9.74
CA SER A 854 13.35 29.68 8.53
C SER A 854 12.56 28.38 8.43
N ASP A 855 11.27 28.51 8.12
CA ASP A 855 10.40 27.41 7.72
C ASP A 855 10.41 27.17 6.19
N VAL A 856 11.02 28.08 5.43
CA VAL A 856 11.23 28.03 3.96
C VAL A 856 12.73 27.95 3.66
N VAL A 857 13.30 26.77 3.94
CA VAL A 857 14.74 26.52 3.85
C VAL A 857 15.38 26.82 2.48
N PRO A 858 14.78 26.45 1.32
CA PRO A 858 15.44 26.62 0.02
C PRO A 858 15.75 28.08 -0.32
N ASP A 859 14.76 28.98 -0.18
CA ASP A 859 14.88 30.39 -0.57
C ASP A 859 15.91 31.12 0.30
N ALA A 860 15.88 30.87 1.62
CA ALA A 860 16.85 31.43 2.55
C ALA A 860 18.28 30.92 2.27
N LEU A 861 18.45 29.63 1.96
CA LEU A 861 19.75 29.06 1.61
C LEU A 861 20.29 29.64 0.31
N GLU A 862 19.46 29.76 -0.72
CA GLU A 862 19.84 30.35 -2.02
C GLU A 862 20.32 31.78 -1.83
N LEU A 863 19.57 32.60 -1.10
CA LEU A 863 19.94 33.99 -0.85
C LEU A 863 21.23 34.14 -0.03
N VAL A 864 21.39 33.37 1.06
CA VAL A 864 22.62 33.43 1.87
C VAL A 864 23.83 32.97 1.06
N THR A 865 23.66 31.99 0.19
CA THR A 865 24.72 31.53 -0.73
C THR A 865 25.07 32.63 -1.74
N GLU A 866 24.07 33.25 -2.37
CA GLU A 866 24.25 34.38 -3.30
C GLU A 866 25.00 35.55 -2.62
N LEU A 867 24.64 35.90 -1.39
CA LEU A 867 25.32 36.93 -0.62
C LEU A 867 26.76 36.53 -0.29
N LYS A 868 27.02 35.27 0.04
CA LYS A 868 28.39 34.80 0.30
C LYS A 868 29.25 34.84 -0.95
N GLU A 869 28.70 34.52 -2.12
CA GLU A 869 29.40 34.65 -3.40
C GLU A 869 29.70 36.11 -3.75
N LYS A 870 28.74 37.02 -3.55
CA LYS A 870 28.95 38.46 -3.74
C LYS A 870 30.05 39.02 -2.83
N GLU A 871 30.13 38.57 -1.57
CA GLU A 871 31.24 38.94 -0.68
C GLU A 871 32.57 38.43 -1.21
N ALA A 872 32.63 37.18 -1.67
CA ALA A 872 33.84 36.61 -2.26
C ALA A 872 34.30 37.37 -3.53
N ARG A 873 33.36 37.96 -4.29
CA ARG A 873 33.64 38.83 -5.45
C ARG A 873 33.96 40.29 -5.06
N GLY A 874 33.83 40.68 -3.80
CA GLY A 874 34.02 42.07 -3.35
C GLY A 874 32.87 43.02 -3.71
N GLU A 875 31.71 42.48 -4.11
CA GLU A 875 30.51 43.26 -4.50
C GLU A 875 29.66 43.66 -3.29
N LEU A 876 29.94 43.10 -2.10
CA LEU A 876 29.35 43.51 -0.82
C LEU A 876 30.36 44.34 -0.04
N ALA A 877 30.08 45.65 0.07
CA ALA A 877 30.79 46.55 0.98
C ALA A 877 30.06 46.60 2.32
N PHE A 878 30.72 46.16 3.38
CA PHE A 878 30.21 46.26 4.76
C PHE A 878 30.61 47.61 5.36
N SER A 879 29.68 48.27 6.04
CA SER A 879 29.88 49.55 6.74
C SER A 879 30.59 49.39 8.08
#